data_AF-U5DQG3-F1
#
_entry.id   AF-U5DQG3-F1
#
_cell.length_a   1.000
_cell.length_b   1.000
_cell.length_c   1.000
_cell.angle_alpha   90.00
_cell.angle_beta   90.00
_cell.angle_gamma   90.00
#
_symmetry.space_group_name_H-M   'P 1'
#
loop_
_entity.id
_entity.type
_entity.pdbx_description
1 polymer ?
#
loop_
_entity_poly.entity_id
_entity_poly.type
_entity_poly.pdbx_seq_one_letter_code
_entity_poly.pdbx_strand_id
1 'polypeptide(L)'
;MAYLLDEDTVRVVYQSESYATLSSSESETYGWVMDSGATFTGSHVHTIDYNREGFADFLNNDSPASEIFEGSGKLFSTVYNVFGEIVDGKNFDPTDLSAKWGNQTLADGTVIEFDSGEPSDINPQGDQRLTQGDWFFHSFCGAYYEQANKYGDGIGLEDDVYLMGEEWNIGQLFEEAAAAAGITEENARLGSGQDFFTTTMGLASMVVDVANETAYTVPALGQGGFEKILPMNPGSEDYVVFVLAGYNLEIEPQPMTIYIGKKGVDAQGNPLAEDANERDSFLGRNGLLYGQVYGMALDGATYESLGIEDVDVDTKMLDDYVKDADAPNSFGARYYPTSYRWDGFDTPENANETEIFLWEQDGDVLEDGSTESNQQPGGGVEAGGFTYFNGDSKTEHPAVDPDPTKHRFVQNLTVPSAQLGVELTDLVNELANNDADGNGLPDFISADVTRILAGVDGALTLETGGKGAGHIGKENPDGSLTHAIHIEDGEARMDQPDGLQWVKAADGDYLIVDEDSGNDAGERKYVLPINGDSLELVEPNTGYFLASAGGSDNPRGLAGVAAIPETFTRATSSEFSGSWAVTHLVEKNPETGEFYTQEDIAGTGAQEIISSVPLSEQTFIGVVQHRGESSGIIAERQADQGGQIFQFNISEPLKAAVVGPIPAFGTMGPDPLDSAITDFDGEKAAVFGGAGDDLIDNSTSGGSRLYGGSGANEILVGTGDRAIGGNGPDILDSVAGGGDNRLYGLSGNDDFFLGANNRASGGEGEDRFFFPNGGGNNVITGGGDADQFWVASAILPKASNIFTDFTMGQDVIGIAGIDGITEFSDLSIGGETDATISALGVQLATLLGVPGADLTATDFVIA
;
A
#
# COMPACT_ATOMS: atom_id res chain seq x y z
N MET A 1 -4.05 18.78 -5.86
CA MET A 1 -4.75 18.74 -4.54
C MET A 1 -5.70 19.92 -4.41
N ALA A 2 -6.56 19.94 -3.39
CA ALA A 2 -7.49 21.05 -3.19
C ALA A 2 -7.88 21.21 -1.71
N TYR A 3 -8.31 22.42 -1.35
CA TYR A 3 -8.89 22.77 -0.05
C TYR A 3 -9.96 23.87 -0.20
N LEU A 4 -10.73 24.12 0.85
CA LEU A 4 -11.68 25.25 0.89
C LEU A 4 -10.93 26.55 1.21
N LEU A 5 -10.93 27.52 0.29
CA LEU A 5 -10.42 28.87 0.56
C LEU A 5 -11.39 29.62 1.49
N ASP A 6 -12.67 29.43 1.24
CA ASP A 6 -13.80 29.81 2.08
C ASP A 6 -14.95 28.82 1.84
N GLU A 7 -16.12 29.07 2.45
CA GLU A 7 -17.26 28.16 2.38
C GLU A 7 -17.82 27.94 0.96
N ASP A 8 -17.59 28.90 0.05
CA ASP A 8 -18.16 28.93 -1.30
C ASP A 8 -17.10 28.68 -2.39
N THR A 9 -15.81 28.62 -2.06
CA THR A 9 -14.70 28.51 -3.03
C THR A 9 -13.78 27.32 -2.74
N VAL A 10 -13.67 26.42 -3.73
CA VAL A 10 -12.67 25.34 -3.76
C VAL A 10 -11.40 25.85 -4.45
N ARG A 11 -10.28 25.87 -3.72
CA ARG A 11 -8.96 26.16 -4.28
C ARG A 11 -8.28 24.86 -4.67
N VAL A 12 -8.01 24.69 -5.95
CA VAL A 12 -7.16 23.63 -6.50
C VAL A 12 -5.73 24.14 -6.58
N VAL A 13 -4.79 23.38 -6.03
CA VAL A 13 -3.35 23.65 -6.09
C VAL A 13 -2.66 22.53 -6.87
N TYR A 14 -1.86 22.92 -7.85
CA TYR A 14 -1.08 22.00 -8.67
C TYR A 14 0.30 22.58 -8.98
N GLN A 15 1.27 21.69 -9.12
CA GLN A 15 2.62 22.04 -9.53
C GLN A 15 2.73 21.88 -11.06
N SER A 16 3.45 22.77 -11.73
CA SER A 16 3.93 22.53 -13.09
C SER A 16 5.39 22.15 -13.01
N GLU A 17 5.66 20.90 -13.35
CA GLU A 17 6.98 20.32 -13.31
C GLU A 17 7.85 20.92 -14.41
N SER A 18 9.11 21.20 -14.07
CA SER A 18 10.08 21.62 -15.06
C SER A 18 11.51 21.26 -14.69
N TYR A 19 12.20 20.68 -15.66
CA TYR A 19 13.65 20.45 -15.61
C TYR A 19 14.43 21.58 -16.33
N ALA A 20 13.72 22.56 -16.91
CA ALA A 20 14.26 23.77 -17.53
C ALA A 20 15.48 23.51 -18.44
N THR A 21 16.69 23.96 -18.04
CA THR A 21 17.92 23.88 -18.85
C THR A 21 18.70 22.58 -18.69
N LEU A 22 18.22 21.61 -17.90
CA LEU A 22 18.87 20.30 -17.76
C LEU A 22 18.90 19.50 -19.06
N SER A 23 17.83 19.59 -19.85
CA SER A 23 17.76 18.89 -21.14
C SER A 23 17.74 19.87 -22.30
N SER A 24 18.43 19.51 -23.40
CA SER A 24 18.37 20.29 -24.65
C SER A 24 16.99 20.32 -25.31
N SER A 25 16.06 19.48 -24.83
CA SER A 25 14.69 19.38 -25.32
C SER A 25 13.69 20.29 -24.59
N GLU A 26 14.09 20.89 -23.48
CA GLU A 26 13.25 21.72 -22.62
C GLU A 26 13.77 23.16 -22.61
N SER A 27 12.96 24.07 -22.06
CA SER A 27 13.28 25.49 -22.00
C SER A 27 12.90 26.05 -20.64
N GLU A 28 13.63 27.08 -20.20
CA GLU A 28 13.26 27.84 -19.02
C GLU A 28 11.80 28.30 -19.07
N THR A 29 11.11 28.12 -17.95
CA THR A 29 9.79 28.69 -17.76
C THR A 29 9.89 30.20 -17.47
N TYR A 30 8.80 30.94 -17.65
CA TYR A 30 8.77 32.36 -17.29
C TYR A 30 9.15 32.57 -15.81
N GLY A 31 9.85 33.67 -15.52
CA GLY A 31 10.23 34.00 -14.15
C GLY A 31 9.04 34.30 -13.21
N TRP A 32 8.97 33.59 -12.09
CA TRP A 32 8.11 33.88 -10.95
C TRP A 32 8.83 34.82 -9.98
N VAL A 33 8.33 36.06 -9.91
CA VAL A 33 8.91 37.12 -9.08
C VAL A 33 8.38 37.02 -7.65
N MET A 34 9.30 36.88 -6.69
CA MET A 34 9.05 36.92 -5.25
C MET A 34 8.89 38.37 -4.77
N ASP A 35 8.33 38.55 -3.57
CA ASP A 35 8.15 39.87 -2.94
C ASP A 35 9.48 40.60 -2.66
N SER A 36 10.56 39.85 -2.46
CA SER A 36 11.93 40.38 -2.35
C SER A 36 12.47 40.96 -3.66
N GLY A 37 11.83 40.63 -4.79
CA GLY A 37 12.29 40.93 -6.15
C GLY A 37 13.17 39.85 -6.77
N ALA A 38 13.53 38.80 -6.03
CA ALA A 38 14.17 37.61 -6.61
C ALA A 38 13.22 36.96 -7.62
N THR A 39 13.77 36.40 -8.69
CA THR A 39 12.99 35.71 -9.72
C THR A 39 13.41 34.25 -9.82
N PHE A 40 12.45 33.33 -9.80
CA PHE A 40 12.69 31.89 -10.00
C PHE A 40 12.11 31.43 -11.33
N THR A 41 12.88 30.66 -12.10
CA THR A 41 12.37 29.86 -13.23
C THR A 41 12.30 28.40 -12.83
N GLY A 42 11.80 27.54 -13.72
CA GLY A 42 11.60 26.11 -13.49
C GLY A 42 10.19 25.80 -13.00
N SER A 43 10.10 24.94 -11.98
CA SER A 43 8.82 24.49 -11.46
C SER A 43 8.07 25.60 -10.74
N HIS A 44 6.75 25.56 -10.83
CA HIS A 44 5.87 26.53 -10.18
C HIS A 44 4.71 25.85 -9.47
N VAL A 45 4.26 26.41 -8.36
CA VAL A 45 3.03 25.99 -7.67
C VAL A 45 1.91 26.99 -7.95
N HIS A 46 0.92 26.57 -8.73
CA HIS A 46 -0.20 27.38 -9.17
C HIS A 46 -1.45 27.11 -8.33
N THR A 47 -2.31 28.12 -8.22
CA THR A 47 -3.64 28.00 -7.61
C THR A 47 -4.73 28.33 -8.64
N ILE A 48 -5.85 27.63 -8.57
CA ILE A 48 -7.08 27.96 -9.29
C ILE A 48 -8.25 27.85 -8.32
N ASP A 49 -9.05 28.90 -8.29
CA ASP A 49 -10.22 29.02 -7.43
C ASP A 49 -11.48 28.76 -8.26
N TYR A 50 -12.32 27.84 -7.78
CA TYR A 50 -13.57 27.47 -8.40
C TYR A 50 -14.74 27.68 -7.43
N ASN A 51 -15.87 28.14 -7.97
CA ASN A 51 -17.13 28.16 -7.27
C ASN A 51 -17.50 26.75 -6.82
N ARG A 52 -17.70 26.53 -5.52
CA ARG A 52 -17.91 25.21 -4.90
C ARG A 52 -19.14 24.49 -5.40
N GLU A 53 -20.28 25.19 -5.54
CA GLU A 53 -21.52 24.59 -6.06
C GLU A 53 -21.34 24.14 -7.51
N GLY A 54 -20.71 24.98 -8.33
CA GLY A 54 -20.37 24.64 -9.70
C GLY A 54 -19.35 23.49 -9.81
N PHE A 55 -18.36 23.45 -8.91
CA PHE A 55 -17.35 22.40 -8.85
C PHE A 55 -17.95 21.04 -8.46
N ALA A 56 -18.94 21.03 -7.54
CA ALA A 56 -19.68 19.82 -7.15
C ALA A 56 -20.60 19.28 -8.27
N ASP A 57 -21.21 20.16 -9.06
CA ASP A 57 -22.12 19.78 -10.15
C ASP A 57 -21.40 19.51 -11.49
N PHE A 58 -20.08 19.75 -11.56
CA PHE A 58 -19.32 19.79 -12.82
C PHE A 58 -19.47 18.52 -13.67
N LEU A 59 -19.41 17.33 -13.05
CA LEU A 59 -19.56 16.05 -13.76
C LEU A 59 -21.01 15.71 -14.16
N ASN A 60 -21.99 16.47 -13.66
CA ASN A 60 -23.42 16.25 -13.90
C ASN A 60 -24.02 17.20 -14.95
N ASN A 61 -23.21 18.05 -15.59
CA ASN A 61 -23.65 18.98 -16.62
C ASN A 61 -22.59 19.16 -17.74
N ASP A 62 -22.98 19.85 -18.83
CA ASP A 62 -22.13 20.07 -20.01
C ASP A 62 -21.44 21.45 -20.02
N SER A 63 -21.51 22.21 -18.93
CA SER A 63 -20.98 23.57 -18.86
C SER A 63 -19.44 23.54 -18.74
N PRO A 64 -18.71 24.43 -19.43
CA PRO A 64 -17.26 24.44 -19.35
C PRO A 64 -16.80 24.93 -17.98
N ALA A 65 -15.66 24.43 -17.50
CA ALA A 65 -15.07 24.85 -16.22
C ALA A 65 -14.82 26.36 -16.12
N SER A 66 -14.70 27.07 -17.26
CA SER A 66 -14.59 28.53 -17.28
C SER A 66 -15.81 29.27 -16.75
N GLU A 67 -16.97 28.62 -16.62
CA GLU A 67 -18.16 29.23 -16.00
C GLU A 67 -18.13 29.19 -14.47
N ILE A 68 -17.35 28.29 -13.88
CA ILE A 68 -17.19 28.13 -12.43
C ILE A 68 -15.85 28.69 -11.93
N PHE A 69 -15.00 29.20 -12.82
CA PHE A 69 -13.72 29.82 -12.49
C PHE A 69 -13.89 31.16 -11.77
N GLU A 70 -13.20 31.34 -10.65
CA GLU A 70 -13.25 32.56 -9.84
C GLU A 70 -11.90 33.31 -9.83
N GLY A 71 -10.78 32.59 -9.85
CA GLY A 71 -9.45 33.18 -9.79
C GLY A 71 -8.32 32.19 -10.04
N SER A 72 -7.10 32.71 -10.22
CA SER A 72 -5.88 31.91 -10.23
C SER A 72 -4.70 32.73 -9.75
N GLY A 73 -3.65 32.03 -9.31
CA GLY A 73 -2.46 32.66 -8.77
C GLY A 73 -1.34 31.67 -8.51
N LYS A 74 -0.54 32.00 -7.50
CA LYS A 74 0.57 31.19 -7.03
C LYS A 74 0.43 30.98 -5.53
N LEU A 75 0.98 29.89 -5.01
CA LEU A 75 0.76 29.52 -3.61
C LEU A 75 1.58 30.38 -2.61
N PHE A 76 2.75 30.86 -3.01
CA PHE A 76 3.62 31.64 -2.15
C PHE A 76 4.20 32.89 -2.85
N SER A 77 4.79 33.79 -2.08
CA SER A 77 5.45 35.00 -2.59
C SER A 77 6.76 35.30 -1.89
N THR A 78 7.06 34.61 -0.79
CA THR A 78 8.33 34.67 -0.05
C THR A 78 8.95 33.29 0.00
N VAL A 79 10.27 33.20 -0.12
CA VAL A 79 11.01 31.93 0.00
C VAL A 79 12.27 32.14 0.84
N TYR A 80 12.52 31.24 1.79
CA TYR A 80 13.75 31.13 2.55
C TYR A 80 14.64 30.06 1.93
N ASN A 81 15.95 30.31 1.83
CA ASN A 81 16.93 29.32 1.38
C ASN A 81 17.51 28.48 2.52
N VAL A 82 18.37 27.54 2.14
CA VAL A 82 19.11 26.61 3.00
C VAL A 82 19.99 27.28 4.07
N PHE A 83 20.32 28.57 3.91
CA PHE A 83 21.05 29.35 4.91
C PHE A 83 20.11 30.04 5.91
N GLY A 84 18.81 29.82 5.77
CA GLY A 84 17.77 30.43 6.61
C GLY A 84 17.49 31.89 6.28
N GLU A 85 17.93 32.41 5.12
CA GLU A 85 17.70 33.80 4.72
C GLU A 85 16.58 33.88 3.68
N ILE A 86 15.82 34.98 3.70
CA ILE A 86 14.86 35.27 2.62
C ILE A 86 15.66 35.49 1.34
N VAL A 87 15.30 34.76 0.28
CA VAL A 87 16.03 34.87 -0.99
C VAL A 87 15.77 36.22 -1.63
N ASP A 88 16.83 36.92 -1.96
CA ASP A 88 16.81 38.15 -2.76
C ASP A 88 17.66 38.00 -4.03
N GLY A 89 17.87 39.12 -4.74
CA GLY A 89 18.44 39.09 -6.08
C GLY A 89 19.85 38.48 -6.14
N LYS A 90 20.13 37.68 -7.17
CA LYS A 90 21.40 36.94 -7.32
C LYS A 90 22.62 37.85 -7.33
N ASN A 91 23.63 37.47 -6.54
CA ASN A 91 24.96 38.05 -6.58
C ASN A 91 26.05 37.05 -6.17
N PHE A 92 27.30 37.42 -6.42
CA PHE A 92 28.48 36.57 -6.22
C PHE A 92 29.31 36.94 -4.98
N ASP A 93 28.77 37.76 -4.06
CA ASP A 93 29.41 37.96 -2.76
C ASP A 93 29.07 36.74 -1.87
N PRO A 94 30.06 35.90 -1.49
CA PRO A 94 29.79 34.70 -0.70
C PRO A 94 29.34 35.03 0.73
N THR A 95 29.52 36.27 1.19
CA THR A 95 29.07 36.69 2.53
C THR A 95 27.61 37.15 2.56
N ASP A 96 26.99 37.30 1.39
CA ASP A 96 25.61 37.73 1.24
C ASP A 96 24.69 36.52 1.03
N LEU A 97 24.29 35.88 2.13
CA LEU A 97 23.58 34.59 2.10
C LEU A 97 22.12 34.70 1.64
N SER A 98 21.49 35.88 1.66
CA SER A 98 20.16 36.08 1.07
C SER A 98 20.18 35.95 -0.46
N ALA A 99 21.30 36.28 -1.08
CA ALA A 99 21.46 36.21 -2.53
C ALA A 99 21.99 34.84 -2.98
N LYS A 100 21.41 33.74 -2.47
CA LYS A 100 21.85 32.35 -2.71
C LYS A 100 20.65 31.39 -2.86
N TRP A 101 20.83 30.35 -3.67
CA TRP A 101 19.92 29.20 -3.78
C TRP A 101 20.70 27.89 -3.78
N GLY A 102 20.16 26.86 -3.14
CA GLY A 102 20.91 25.68 -2.69
C GLY A 102 21.66 24.96 -3.82
N ASN A 103 20.96 24.62 -4.89
CA ASN A 103 21.50 23.87 -6.03
C ASN A 103 22.64 24.57 -6.78
N GLN A 104 22.83 25.88 -6.59
CA GLN A 104 23.89 26.68 -7.22
C GLN A 104 24.90 27.23 -6.21
N THR A 105 24.89 26.77 -4.96
CA THR A 105 25.70 27.39 -3.89
C THR A 105 26.48 26.33 -3.12
N LEU A 106 27.75 26.62 -2.80
CA LEU A 106 28.57 25.82 -1.88
C LEU A 106 28.30 26.21 -0.43
N ALA A 107 28.66 25.37 0.53
CA ALA A 107 28.51 25.64 1.97
C ALA A 107 29.18 26.95 2.45
N ASP A 108 30.21 27.43 1.75
CA ASP A 108 30.88 28.70 2.05
C ASP A 108 30.20 29.95 1.44
N GLY A 109 29.03 29.78 0.81
CA GLY A 109 28.27 30.82 0.14
C GLY A 109 28.72 31.11 -1.30
N THR A 110 29.72 30.41 -1.84
CA THR A 110 30.15 30.60 -3.22
C THR A 110 29.07 30.13 -4.20
N VAL A 111 28.64 31.02 -5.09
CA VAL A 111 27.73 30.68 -6.19
C VAL A 111 28.50 30.05 -7.35
N ILE A 112 28.03 28.90 -7.81
CA ILE A 112 28.49 28.21 -9.02
C ILE A 112 27.42 28.41 -10.11
N GLU A 113 27.85 28.97 -11.23
CA GLU A 113 26.97 29.07 -12.40
C GLU A 113 26.87 27.73 -13.11
N PHE A 114 25.72 27.49 -13.74
CA PHE A 114 25.56 26.36 -14.65
C PHE A 114 26.45 26.50 -15.88
N ASP A 115 26.68 25.37 -16.55
CA ASP A 115 27.56 25.25 -17.70
C ASP A 115 27.26 26.26 -18.81
N SER A 116 28.31 26.71 -19.50
CA SER A 116 28.22 27.80 -20.46
C SER A 116 29.00 27.55 -21.75
N GLY A 117 28.33 27.69 -22.89
CA GLY A 117 29.04 27.67 -24.18
C GLY A 117 28.27 27.00 -25.30
N GLU A 118 29.00 26.62 -26.33
CA GLU A 118 28.45 25.80 -27.42
C GLU A 118 28.55 24.33 -27.02
N PRO A 119 27.57 23.48 -27.41
CA PRO A 119 27.62 22.05 -27.18
C PRO A 119 28.97 21.41 -27.51
N SER A 120 29.48 20.56 -26.62
CA SER A 120 30.76 19.88 -26.71
C SER A 120 30.69 18.45 -26.18
N ASP A 121 31.79 17.69 -26.28
CA ASP A 121 31.84 16.30 -25.75
C ASP A 121 31.71 16.24 -24.21
N ILE A 122 31.91 17.35 -23.50
CA ILE A 122 31.87 17.48 -22.02
C ILE A 122 30.84 18.53 -21.53
N ASN A 123 30.00 18.99 -22.45
CA ASN A 123 28.86 19.86 -22.17
C ASN A 123 27.93 19.69 -23.37
N PRO A 124 27.23 18.55 -23.50
CA PRO A 124 26.43 18.25 -24.67
C PRO A 124 25.19 19.16 -24.82
N GLN A 125 24.75 19.79 -23.74
CA GLN A 125 23.57 20.67 -23.69
C GLN A 125 23.89 22.12 -24.11
N GLY A 126 25.14 22.58 -23.96
CA GLY A 126 25.58 23.92 -24.32
C GLY A 126 25.39 24.95 -23.21
N ASP A 127 24.80 26.10 -23.52
CA ASP A 127 24.61 27.18 -22.53
C ASP A 127 23.35 26.91 -21.70
N GLN A 128 23.54 26.48 -20.45
CA GLN A 128 22.47 26.14 -19.51
C GLN A 128 22.21 27.24 -18.47
N ARG A 129 22.89 28.38 -18.58
CA ARG A 129 22.71 29.51 -17.67
C ARG A 129 21.32 30.10 -17.78
N LEU A 130 20.79 30.47 -16.62
CA LEU A 130 19.44 31.03 -16.50
C LEU A 130 19.34 32.40 -17.16
N THR A 131 18.25 32.61 -17.89
CA THR A 131 17.89 33.85 -18.59
C THR A 131 16.52 34.38 -18.20
N GLN A 132 15.67 33.56 -17.59
CA GLN A 132 14.31 33.91 -17.15
C GLN A 132 14.20 34.11 -15.63
N GLY A 133 15.19 33.66 -14.86
CA GLY A 133 15.24 33.81 -13.41
C GLY A 133 16.63 34.14 -12.88
N ASP A 134 16.68 34.63 -11.65
CA ASP A 134 17.89 34.67 -10.83
C ASP A 134 18.30 33.25 -10.43
N TRP A 135 17.30 32.44 -10.04
CA TRP A 135 17.45 31.09 -9.50
C TRP A 135 16.49 30.11 -10.19
N PHE A 136 16.69 28.82 -9.94
CA PHE A 136 15.95 27.73 -10.54
C PHE A 136 15.33 26.85 -9.45
N PHE A 137 14.00 26.77 -9.44
CA PHE A 137 13.28 25.72 -8.72
C PHE A 137 13.27 24.45 -9.56
N HIS A 138 13.82 23.37 -9.01
CA HIS A 138 13.84 22.11 -9.72
C HIS A 138 12.47 21.41 -9.75
N SER A 139 12.38 20.16 -10.22
CA SER A 139 11.11 19.44 -10.30
C SER A 139 10.45 19.42 -8.91
N PHE A 140 9.17 19.79 -8.87
CA PHE A 140 8.31 19.65 -7.69
C PHE A 140 7.34 18.48 -7.87
N CYS A 141 7.74 17.43 -8.61
CA CYS A 141 6.96 16.20 -8.62
C CYS A 141 6.71 15.72 -7.19
N GLY A 142 5.65 14.96 -6.98
CA GLY A 142 5.30 14.51 -5.64
C GLY A 142 4.91 15.60 -4.62
N ALA A 143 4.70 16.86 -4.99
CA ALA A 143 4.21 17.86 -4.05
C ALA A 143 2.92 17.44 -3.32
N TYR A 144 2.75 17.85 -2.06
CA TYR A 144 1.66 17.39 -1.17
C TYR A 144 1.10 18.50 -0.27
N TYR A 145 -0.22 18.59 -0.15
CA TYR A 145 -0.94 19.45 0.78
C TYR A 145 -1.32 18.62 1.99
N GLU A 146 -0.91 19.06 3.17
CA GLU A 146 -1.26 18.44 4.45
C GLU A 146 -2.04 19.45 5.28
N GLN A 147 -3.23 19.04 5.71
CA GLN A 147 -4.09 19.85 6.56
C GLN A 147 -3.55 19.88 8.01
N ALA A 148 -3.70 21.02 8.68
CA ALA A 148 -3.41 21.12 10.11
C ALA A 148 -4.19 20.07 10.92
N ASN A 149 -3.51 19.41 11.87
CA ASN A 149 -4.09 18.48 12.84
C ASN A 149 -4.87 17.30 12.20
N LYS A 150 -4.52 16.90 10.98
CA LYS A 150 -5.24 15.89 10.17
C LYS A 150 -5.59 14.60 10.92
N TYR A 151 -4.77 14.20 11.90
CA TYR A 151 -4.93 12.94 12.62
C TYR A 151 -5.57 13.11 14.01
N GLY A 152 -5.95 14.33 14.40
CA GLY A 152 -6.55 14.66 15.68
C GLY A 152 -5.95 15.93 16.28
N ASP A 153 -6.57 16.45 17.34
CA ASP A 153 -6.11 17.65 18.05
C ASP A 153 -4.61 17.55 18.43
N GLY A 154 -3.77 18.40 17.83
CA GLY A 154 -2.32 18.43 18.06
C GLY A 154 -1.51 17.32 17.37
N ILE A 155 -2.15 16.41 16.61
CA ILE A 155 -1.50 15.26 15.98
C ILE A 155 -1.26 15.52 14.49
N GLY A 156 0.00 15.34 14.07
CA GLY A 156 0.49 15.76 12.76
C GLY A 156 1.03 17.19 12.80
N LEU A 157 0.91 17.90 11.68
CA LEU A 157 1.37 19.28 11.55
C LEU A 157 0.39 20.26 12.19
N GLU A 158 0.91 21.34 12.78
CA GLU A 158 0.12 22.36 13.48
C GLU A 158 -0.54 23.35 12.51
N ASP A 159 0.04 23.51 11.32
CA ASP A 159 -0.40 24.45 10.30
C ASP A 159 -0.82 23.71 9.02
N ASP A 160 -1.65 24.37 8.21
CA ASP A 160 -1.89 23.96 6.82
C ASP A 160 -0.62 24.18 6.02
N VAL A 161 -0.06 23.10 5.48
CA VAL A 161 1.20 23.17 4.73
C VAL A 161 1.12 22.59 3.35
N TYR A 162 2.01 23.06 2.49
CA TYR A 162 2.26 22.42 1.20
C TYR A 162 3.73 22.01 1.11
N LEU A 163 3.98 20.71 1.13
CA LEU A 163 5.29 20.08 1.04
C LEU A 163 5.69 19.90 -0.42
N MET A 164 6.96 20.13 -0.72
CA MET A 164 7.56 19.88 -2.02
C MET A 164 9.04 19.51 -1.79
N GLY A 165 9.57 18.63 -2.62
CA GLY A 165 11.02 18.45 -2.74
C GLY A 165 11.46 18.94 -4.11
N GLU A 166 12.65 19.51 -4.19
CA GLU A 166 13.38 19.53 -5.45
C GLU A 166 13.96 18.13 -5.69
N GLU A 167 13.79 17.56 -6.87
CA GLU A 167 14.24 16.19 -7.17
C GLU A 167 15.07 16.07 -8.47
N TRP A 168 15.45 14.82 -8.79
CA TRP A 168 16.29 14.38 -9.89
C TRP A 168 17.79 14.65 -9.71
N ASN A 169 18.59 14.49 -10.77
CA ASN A 169 20.04 14.71 -10.74
C ASN A 169 20.42 16.00 -11.49
N ILE A 170 21.14 16.88 -10.80
CA ILE A 170 21.62 18.17 -11.33
C ILE A 170 23.07 18.14 -11.84
N GLY A 171 23.73 16.97 -11.85
CA GLY A 171 25.14 16.84 -12.22
C GLY A 171 25.48 17.35 -13.61
N GLN A 172 24.58 17.15 -14.57
CA GLN A 172 24.73 17.62 -15.96
C GLN A 172 24.80 19.15 -16.08
N LEU A 173 24.42 19.91 -15.04
CA LEU A 173 24.52 21.38 -15.06
C LEU A 173 25.92 21.89 -14.68
N PHE A 174 26.82 20.99 -14.27
CA PHE A 174 28.09 21.32 -13.65
C PHE A 174 29.28 20.53 -14.23
N GLU A 175 29.18 19.99 -15.44
CA GLU A 175 30.25 19.21 -16.07
C GLU A 175 31.53 20.06 -16.26
N GLU A 176 31.38 21.35 -16.59
CA GLU A 176 32.53 22.26 -16.73
C GLU A 176 33.17 22.56 -15.37
N ALA A 177 32.34 22.76 -14.34
CA ALA A 177 32.79 22.99 -12.97
C ALA A 177 33.49 21.75 -12.39
N ALA A 178 32.94 20.56 -12.63
CA ALA A 178 33.53 19.27 -12.29
C ALA A 178 34.90 19.09 -12.95
N ALA A 179 34.99 19.30 -14.26
CA ALA A 179 36.25 19.21 -15.00
C ALA A 179 37.29 20.21 -14.48
N ALA A 180 36.89 21.43 -14.12
CA ALA A 180 37.77 22.44 -13.54
C ALA A 180 38.26 22.08 -12.13
N ALA A 181 37.42 21.39 -11.34
CA ALA A 181 37.78 20.83 -10.04
C ALA A 181 38.66 19.57 -10.15
N GLY A 182 38.82 19.02 -11.36
CA GLY A 182 39.57 17.78 -11.60
C GLY A 182 38.79 16.53 -11.22
N ILE A 183 37.46 16.64 -11.10
CA ILE A 183 36.54 15.54 -10.91
C ILE A 183 36.28 14.91 -12.29
N THR A 184 36.45 13.61 -12.40
CA THR A 184 36.19 12.86 -13.64
C THR A 184 34.93 12.04 -13.48
N GLU A 185 34.11 11.99 -14.52
CA GLU A 185 32.82 11.27 -14.64
C GLU A 185 32.95 9.72 -14.55
N GLU A 186 33.99 9.18 -13.90
CA GLU A 186 34.20 7.74 -13.79
C GLU A 186 33.23 7.17 -12.74
N ASN A 187 31.99 6.97 -13.17
CA ASN A 187 30.84 6.42 -12.44
C ASN A 187 30.35 7.33 -11.30
N ALA A 188 29.13 7.87 -11.43
CA ALA A 188 28.42 8.70 -10.45
C ALA A 188 28.21 8.05 -9.04
N ARG A 189 28.84 6.90 -8.77
CA ARG A 189 28.68 6.05 -7.58
C ARG A 189 29.94 5.97 -6.71
N LEU A 190 30.96 6.79 -6.95
CA LEU A 190 32.22 6.70 -6.21
C LEU A 190 32.23 7.54 -4.92
N GLY A 191 31.19 7.49 -4.09
CA GLY A 191 31.17 8.05 -2.73
C GLY A 191 31.20 9.59 -2.62
N SER A 192 31.17 10.09 -1.37
CA SER A 192 31.01 11.51 -1.02
C SER A 192 32.03 12.42 -1.74
N GLY A 193 31.53 13.46 -2.41
CA GLY A 193 32.33 14.52 -3.05
C GLY A 193 33.00 14.11 -4.37
N GLN A 194 32.65 12.96 -4.93
CA GLN A 194 33.20 12.47 -6.20
C GLN A 194 32.37 12.84 -7.41
N ASP A 195 31.21 13.47 -7.19
CA ASP A 195 30.53 14.27 -8.20
C ASP A 195 30.40 15.72 -7.70
N PHE A 196 30.60 16.68 -8.61
CA PHE A 196 30.68 18.09 -8.27
C PHE A 196 29.39 18.61 -7.64
N PHE A 197 28.23 18.20 -8.16
CA PHE A 197 26.95 18.71 -7.67
C PHE A 197 26.70 18.34 -6.19
N THR A 198 27.27 17.24 -5.71
CA THR A 198 27.18 16.82 -4.30
C THR A 198 27.93 17.79 -3.37
N THR A 199 28.84 18.60 -3.91
CA THR A 199 29.56 19.64 -3.15
C THR A 199 28.75 20.92 -2.96
N THR A 200 27.65 21.08 -3.71
CA THR A 200 26.67 22.16 -3.51
C THR A 200 25.75 21.85 -2.34
N MET A 201 24.94 22.81 -1.91
CA MET A 201 23.89 22.57 -0.91
C MET A 201 22.79 21.61 -1.41
N GLY A 202 22.85 21.13 -2.66
CA GLY A 202 21.96 20.10 -3.17
C GLY A 202 20.56 20.60 -3.48
N LEU A 203 19.59 19.69 -3.40
CA LEU A 203 18.20 19.91 -3.75
C LEU A 203 17.36 20.07 -2.49
N ALA A 204 16.60 21.16 -2.41
CA ALA A 204 15.93 21.51 -1.18
C ALA A 204 14.65 20.69 -0.96
N SER A 205 14.56 20.03 0.20
CA SER A 205 13.26 19.74 0.82
C SER A 205 12.61 21.04 1.26
N MET A 206 11.31 21.24 0.99
CA MET A 206 10.63 22.51 1.23
C MET A 206 9.22 22.33 1.80
N VAL A 207 8.79 23.33 2.56
CA VAL A 207 7.46 23.43 3.14
C VAL A 207 6.92 24.85 2.96
N VAL A 208 5.66 24.98 2.57
CA VAL A 208 4.97 26.28 2.46
C VAL A 208 4.02 26.42 3.62
N ASP A 209 4.17 27.51 4.37
CA ASP A 209 3.12 28.05 5.24
C ASP A 209 2.03 28.65 4.33
N VAL A 210 0.93 27.92 4.16
CA VAL A 210 -0.15 28.30 3.23
C VAL A 210 -0.81 29.60 3.67
N ALA A 211 -0.93 29.83 4.98
CA ALA A 211 -1.59 31.01 5.52
C ALA A 211 -0.77 32.29 5.30
N ASN A 212 0.55 32.19 5.37
CA ASN A 212 1.48 33.32 5.22
C ASN A 212 2.13 33.39 3.83
N GLU A 213 1.73 32.54 2.87
CA GLU A 213 2.26 32.51 1.51
C GLU A 213 3.81 32.47 1.49
N THR A 214 4.42 31.69 2.39
CA THR A 214 5.87 31.67 2.61
C THR A 214 6.42 30.25 2.52
N ALA A 215 7.38 30.03 1.63
CA ALA A 215 8.12 28.79 1.48
C ALA A 215 9.41 28.79 2.32
N TYR A 216 9.72 27.66 2.95
CA TYR A 216 10.93 27.44 3.73
C TYR A 216 11.64 26.18 3.23
N THR A 217 12.95 26.23 3.03
CA THR A 217 13.74 24.99 2.96
C THR A 217 13.78 24.31 4.33
N VAL A 218 13.82 22.98 4.33
CA VAL A 218 13.85 22.13 5.53
C VAL A 218 15.04 21.17 5.45
N PRO A 219 16.28 21.61 5.73
CA PRO A 219 17.45 20.76 5.60
C PRO A 219 17.44 19.54 6.52
N ALA A 220 16.68 19.58 7.62
CA ALA A 220 16.47 18.45 8.53
C ALA A 220 15.80 17.24 7.86
N LEU A 221 15.04 17.45 6.78
CA LEU A 221 14.46 16.36 5.98
C LEU A 221 15.50 15.74 5.03
N GLY A 222 16.59 16.43 4.74
CA GLY A 222 17.62 16.04 3.78
C GLY A 222 17.72 17.01 2.60
N GLN A 223 18.86 16.92 1.89
CA GLN A 223 19.20 17.76 0.72
C GLN A 223 19.58 16.91 -0.51
N GLY A 224 19.32 15.61 -0.42
CA GLY A 224 19.56 14.63 -1.47
C GLY A 224 18.51 14.64 -2.58
N GLY A 225 17.46 15.45 -2.46
CA GLY A 225 16.39 15.51 -3.45
C GLY A 225 15.42 14.34 -3.36
N PHE A 226 14.30 14.59 -2.68
CA PHE A 226 13.16 13.68 -2.62
C PHE A 226 12.11 14.12 -3.64
N GLU A 227 11.46 13.15 -4.23
CA GLU A 227 10.29 13.36 -5.06
C GLU A 227 9.05 13.57 -4.18
N LYS A 228 8.80 12.65 -3.25
CA LYS A 228 7.67 12.72 -2.34
C LYS A 228 8.13 12.82 -0.89
N ILE A 229 7.57 13.82 -0.23
CA ILE A 229 7.60 13.98 1.22
C ILE A 229 6.15 13.86 1.70
N LEU A 230 5.80 12.74 2.34
CA LEU A 230 4.42 12.44 2.70
C LEU A 230 4.24 12.25 4.21
N PRO A 231 3.57 13.18 4.92
CA PRO A 231 3.26 13.03 6.33
C PRO A 231 2.34 11.84 6.57
N MET A 232 2.62 11.08 7.62
CA MET A 232 1.77 10.00 8.12
C MET A 232 1.41 10.22 9.58
N ASN A 233 0.41 9.49 10.06
CA ASN A 233 -0.04 9.58 11.44
C ASN A 233 1.05 9.16 12.44
N PRO A 234 1.59 10.09 13.26
CA PRO A 234 2.60 9.76 14.26
C PRO A 234 2.00 9.10 15.53
N GLY A 235 0.68 9.21 15.73
CA GLY A 235 0.02 8.81 16.98
C GLY A 235 0.51 9.59 18.22
N SER A 236 1.13 10.75 18.01
CA SER A 236 1.78 11.57 19.03
C SER A 236 1.58 13.06 18.75
N GLU A 237 1.35 13.84 19.80
CA GLU A 237 1.29 15.31 19.72
C GLU A 237 2.70 15.95 19.65
N ASP A 238 3.72 15.22 20.12
CA ASP A 238 5.09 15.71 20.28
C ASP A 238 5.97 15.47 19.04
N TYR A 239 5.52 14.62 18.10
CA TYR A 239 6.33 14.17 16.97
C TYR A 239 5.56 14.21 15.66
N VAL A 240 6.29 14.33 14.55
CA VAL A 240 5.82 14.10 13.18
C VAL A 240 6.61 12.95 12.56
N VAL A 241 5.98 12.20 11.66
CA VAL A 241 6.61 11.12 10.90
C VAL A 241 6.27 11.28 9.43
N PHE A 242 7.28 11.40 8.57
CA PHE A 242 7.09 11.54 7.13
C PHE A 242 7.73 10.35 6.40
N VAL A 243 7.09 9.85 5.35
CA VAL A 243 7.71 8.95 4.38
C VAL A 243 8.47 9.79 3.37
N LEU A 244 9.73 9.44 3.11
CA LEU A 244 10.58 10.13 2.15
C LEU A 244 10.92 9.17 1.00
N ALA A 245 10.62 9.58 -0.22
CA ALA A 245 10.78 8.78 -1.43
C ALA A 245 11.31 9.66 -2.57
N GLY A 246 12.18 9.12 -3.42
CA GLY A 246 12.64 9.81 -4.64
C GLY A 246 14.09 9.51 -5.02
N TYR A 247 14.55 10.21 -6.05
CA TYR A 247 15.81 9.93 -6.77
C TYR A 247 17.09 10.02 -5.97
N ASN A 248 17.11 10.75 -4.84
CA ASN A 248 18.27 10.85 -3.97
C ASN A 248 19.53 11.28 -4.75
N LEU A 249 19.41 12.28 -5.63
CA LEU A 249 20.52 12.80 -6.44
C LEU A 249 21.17 11.71 -7.35
N GLU A 250 20.44 10.64 -7.66
CA GLU A 250 20.93 9.41 -8.31
C GLU A 250 22.02 8.66 -7.52
N ILE A 251 22.15 8.92 -6.22
CA ILE A 251 23.00 8.14 -5.32
C ILE A 251 22.27 6.83 -5.00
N GLU A 252 22.92 5.71 -5.28
CA GLU A 252 22.35 4.37 -5.23
C GLU A 252 23.39 3.31 -4.91
N PRO A 253 22.99 2.23 -4.18
CA PRO A 253 21.62 1.93 -3.75
C PRO A 253 21.22 2.63 -2.43
N GLN A 254 19.92 2.69 -2.14
CA GLN A 254 19.37 3.41 -0.96
C GLN A 254 18.28 2.58 -0.28
N PRO A 255 18.13 2.68 1.06
CA PRO A 255 17.00 2.05 1.75
C PRO A 255 15.73 2.88 1.56
N MET A 256 14.56 2.28 1.78
CA MET A 256 13.35 3.09 2.02
C MET A 256 13.51 3.89 3.31
N THR A 257 13.09 5.16 3.32
CA THR A 257 13.34 6.06 4.44
C THR A 257 12.09 6.71 5.03
N ILE A 258 12.17 7.00 6.33
CA ILE A 258 11.21 7.83 7.05
C ILE A 258 11.95 8.93 7.82
N TYR A 259 11.34 10.08 7.97
CA TYR A 259 11.79 11.14 8.87
C TYR A 259 11.00 11.13 10.17
N ILE A 260 11.70 11.35 11.28
CA ILE A 260 11.08 11.56 12.59
C ILE A 260 11.52 12.93 13.12
N GLY A 261 10.54 13.82 13.32
CA GLY A 261 10.75 15.18 13.79
C GLY A 261 10.08 15.45 15.12
N LYS A 262 10.75 16.17 16.02
CA LYS A 262 10.21 16.56 17.32
C LYS A 262 9.66 17.98 17.27
N LYS A 263 8.42 18.15 17.68
CA LYS A 263 7.70 19.43 17.70
C LYS A 263 8.11 20.29 18.91
N GLY A 264 8.02 21.60 18.74
CA GLY A 264 8.18 22.59 19.81
C GLY A 264 9.62 22.78 20.30
N VAL A 265 10.61 22.35 19.52
CA VAL A 265 12.05 22.50 19.83
C VAL A 265 12.81 23.22 18.72
N ASP A 266 13.95 23.81 19.07
CA ASP A 266 14.93 24.37 18.13
C ASP A 266 15.83 23.28 17.51
N ALA A 267 16.71 23.67 16.57
CA ALA A 267 17.61 22.74 15.88
C ALA A 267 18.62 22.02 16.79
N GLN A 268 18.76 22.45 18.05
CA GLN A 268 19.60 21.82 19.05
C GLN A 268 18.79 21.00 20.06
N GLY A 269 17.47 20.86 19.87
CA GLY A 269 16.57 20.06 20.69
C GLY A 269 16.14 20.75 21.99
N ASN A 270 16.40 22.06 22.13
CA ASN A 270 15.93 22.82 23.28
C ASN A 270 14.50 23.32 23.03
N PRO A 271 13.69 23.55 24.07
CA PRO A 271 12.37 24.15 23.90
C PRO A 271 12.45 25.45 23.09
N LEU A 272 11.59 25.55 22.09
CA LEU A 272 11.53 26.71 21.20
C LEU A 272 11.33 28.00 22.02
N ALA A 273 12.15 29.02 21.73
CA ALA A 273 12.11 30.28 22.44
C ALA A 273 10.81 31.07 22.15
N GLU A 274 10.24 31.74 23.16
CA GLU A 274 9.06 32.60 22.98
C GLU A 274 9.30 33.77 22.00
N ASP A 275 10.56 34.16 21.79
CA ASP A 275 11.00 35.21 20.88
C ASP A 275 11.77 34.67 19.66
N ALA A 276 11.58 33.39 19.32
CA ALA A 276 12.06 32.83 18.06
C ALA A 276 11.54 33.64 16.87
N ASN A 277 12.33 33.72 15.79
CA ASN A 277 11.90 34.38 14.56
C ASN A 277 10.75 33.57 13.88
N GLU A 278 10.12 34.14 12.87
CA GLU A 278 8.96 33.52 12.21
C GLU A 278 9.29 32.16 11.57
N ARG A 279 10.46 32.04 10.91
CA ARG A 279 10.97 30.80 10.32
C ARG A 279 11.11 29.70 11.38
N ASP A 280 11.86 29.98 12.44
CA ASP A 280 12.12 28.98 13.49
C ASP A 280 10.84 28.66 14.26
N SER A 281 9.96 29.64 14.44
CA SER A 281 8.65 29.43 15.06
C SER A 281 7.74 28.52 14.24
N PHE A 282 7.77 28.65 12.91
CA PHE A 282 7.00 27.81 11.99
C PHE A 282 7.59 26.41 11.88
N LEU A 283 8.88 26.29 11.59
CA LEU A 283 9.53 25.00 11.44
C LEU A 283 9.55 24.22 12.76
N GLY A 284 9.85 24.87 13.88
CA GLY A 284 9.97 24.22 15.18
C GLY A 284 8.64 23.65 15.69
N ARG A 285 7.53 24.39 15.57
CA ARG A 285 6.21 23.88 16.01
C ARG A 285 5.69 22.73 15.14
N ASN A 286 6.12 22.68 13.88
CA ASN A 286 5.79 21.61 12.93
C ASN A 286 6.80 20.44 12.96
N GLY A 287 7.78 20.47 13.87
CA GLY A 287 8.75 19.38 14.02
C GLY A 287 9.78 19.29 12.90
N LEU A 288 10.07 20.40 12.23
CA LEU A 288 10.92 20.49 11.05
C LEU A 288 12.29 21.15 11.33
N LEU A 289 12.62 21.43 12.59
CA LEU A 289 13.95 21.90 13.01
C LEU A 289 14.81 20.81 13.64
N TYR A 290 14.20 19.84 14.32
CA TYR A 290 14.92 18.81 15.07
C TYR A 290 14.35 17.45 14.76
N GLY A 291 15.10 16.68 13.97
CA GLY A 291 14.70 15.34 13.58
C GLY A 291 15.81 14.64 12.82
N GLN A 292 15.53 13.43 12.38
CA GLN A 292 16.50 12.59 11.69
C GLN A 292 15.80 11.67 10.69
N VAL A 293 16.52 11.31 9.62
CA VAL A 293 16.08 10.33 8.63
C VAL A 293 16.53 8.93 9.05
N TYR A 294 15.64 7.96 8.91
CA TYR A 294 15.83 6.57 9.27
C TYR A 294 15.64 5.70 8.03
N GLY A 295 16.57 4.77 7.79
CA GLY A 295 16.53 3.80 6.70
C GLY A 295 16.07 2.42 7.18
N MET A 296 15.28 1.74 6.36
CA MET A 296 14.86 0.37 6.60
C MET A 296 16.07 -0.59 6.62
N ALA A 297 16.16 -1.44 7.62
CA ALA A 297 17.22 -2.42 7.83
C ALA A 297 16.66 -3.75 8.35
N LEU A 298 17.34 -4.84 7.99
CA LEU A 298 16.95 -6.21 8.36
C LEU A 298 18.06 -6.91 9.13
N ASP A 299 17.66 -7.88 9.96
CA ASP A 299 18.60 -8.79 10.60
C ASP A 299 18.95 -9.98 9.69
N GLY A 300 20.00 -10.72 10.03
CA GLY A 300 20.47 -11.83 9.20
C GLY A 300 19.47 -12.97 9.04
N ALA A 301 18.62 -13.21 10.05
CA ALA A 301 17.59 -14.25 9.97
C ALA A 301 16.48 -13.87 8.97
N THR A 302 16.15 -12.58 8.90
CA THR A 302 15.18 -12.06 7.95
C THR A 302 15.75 -12.14 6.53
N TYR A 303 16.98 -11.68 6.27
CA TYR A 303 17.62 -11.83 4.95
C TYR A 303 17.63 -13.29 4.45
N GLU A 304 18.00 -14.24 5.32
CA GLU A 304 17.97 -15.68 4.99
C GLU A 304 16.55 -16.13 4.60
N SER A 305 15.52 -15.64 5.29
CA SER A 305 14.12 -15.98 4.98
C SER A 305 13.63 -15.39 3.65
N LEU A 306 14.24 -14.29 3.21
CA LEU A 306 13.96 -13.65 1.92
C LEU A 306 14.76 -14.27 0.76
N GLY A 307 15.63 -15.25 1.02
CA GLY A 307 16.47 -15.88 0.00
C GLY A 307 17.75 -15.09 -0.33
N ILE A 308 18.10 -14.09 0.47
CA ILE A 308 19.30 -13.27 0.28
C ILE A 308 20.42 -13.82 1.17
N GLU A 309 21.34 -14.58 0.58
CA GLU A 309 22.45 -15.22 1.30
C GLU A 309 23.69 -14.31 1.44
N ASP A 310 23.95 -13.48 0.42
CA ASP A 310 25.08 -12.55 0.37
C ASP A 310 24.56 -11.13 0.67
N VAL A 311 24.62 -10.73 1.94
CA VAL A 311 24.18 -9.40 2.39
C VAL A 311 25.30 -8.38 2.17
N ASP A 312 25.03 -7.40 1.32
CA ASP A 312 26.00 -6.38 0.87
C ASP A 312 25.23 -5.09 0.53
N VAL A 313 25.55 -3.99 1.22
CA VAL A 313 24.84 -2.71 1.08
C VAL A 313 25.15 -1.98 -0.22
N ASP A 314 26.20 -2.36 -0.94
CA ASP A 314 26.53 -1.85 -2.26
C ASP A 314 25.64 -2.47 -3.36
N THR A 315 24.75 -3.41 -2.97
CA THR A 315 23.85 -4.12 -3.88
C THR A 315 22.38 -3.74 -3.67
N LYS A 316 21.58 -3.86 -4.73
CA LYS A 316 20.12 -3.61 -4.69
C LYS A 316 19.38 -4.84 -4.16
N MET A 317 19.64 -5.22 -2.90
CA MET A 317 19.03 -6.38 -2.27
C MET A 317 17.50 -6.32 -2.26
N LEU A 318 16.91 -5.13 -2.11
CA LEU A 318 15.46 -4.93 -2.16
C LEU A 318 14.89 -5.29 -3.54
N ASP A 319 15.57 -4.89 -4.61
CA ASP A 319 15.22 -5.25 -5.98
C ASP A 319 15.22 -6.76 -6.19
N ASP A 320 16.27 -7.44 -5.72
CA ASP A 320 16.40 -8.89 -5.85
C ASP A 320 15.24 -9.60 -5.13
N TYR A 321 14.86 -9.12 -3.94
CA TYR A 321 13.70 -9.63 -3.21
C TYR A 321 12.38 -9.44 -3.96
N VAL A 322 12.08 -8.23 -4.46
CA VAL A 322 10.77 -7.98 -5.09
C VAL A 322 10.65 -8.60 -6.48
N LYS A 323 11.76 -8.96 -7.13
CA LYS A 323 11.82 -9.72 -8.39
C LYS A 323 11.82 -11.24 -8.19
N ASP A 324 11.95 -11.73 -6.96
CA ASP A 324 11.89 -13.17 -6.68
C ASP A 324 10.44 -13.62 -6.47
N ALA A 325 9.92 -14.38 -7.44
CA ALA A 325 8.58 -14.93 -7.41
C ALA A 325 8.35 -15.93 -6.25
N ASP A 326 9.40 -16.56 -5.73
CA ASP A 326 9.33 -17.54 -4.65
C ASP A 326 9.54 -16.92 -3.25
N ALA A 327 9.95 -15.64 -3.18
CA ALA A 327 10.18 -14.96 -1.91
C ALA A 327 8.87 -14.76 -1.12
N PRO A 328 8.93 -14.75 0.23
CA PRO A 328 7.73 -14.57 1.06
C PRO A 328 7.17 -13.16 0.91
N ASN A 329 5.85 -13.02 1.03
CA ASN A 329 5.18 -11.72 0.94
C ASN A 329 5.15 -10.93 2.24
N SER A 330 5.76 -11.43 3.33
CA SER A 330 5.78 -10.72 4.60
C SER A 330 7.07 -10.94 5.37
N PHE A 331 7.57 -9.90 6.01
CA PHE A 331 8.75 -9.93 6.87
C PHE A 331 8.76 -8.77 7.87
N GLY A 332 9.50 -8.93 8.97
CA GLY A 332 9.72 -7.87 9.94
C GLY A 332 10.94 -7.03 9.56
N ALA A 333 10.91 -5.74 9.86
CA ALA A 333 11.98 -4.79 9.60
C ALA A 333 12.14 -3.80 10.75
N ARG A 334 13.20 -3.00 10.70
CA ARG A 334 13.37 -1.83 11.55
C ARG A 334 13.91 -0.66 10.78
N TYR A 335 13.50 0.54 11.14
CA TYR A 335 14.06 1.78 10.64
C TYR A 335 15.09 2.29 11.63
N TYR A 336 16.32 2.51 11.18
CA TYR A 336 17.45 3.00 11.98
C TYR A 336 18.01 4.29 11.38
N PRO A 337 18.45 5.25 12.21
CA PRO A 337 19.12 6.43 11.73
C PRO A 337 20.62 6.16 11.47
N THR A 338 21.23 6.97 10.59
CA THR A 338 22.69 7.01 10.47
C THR A 338 23.31 7.89 11.56
N SER A 339 24.62 8.12 11.51
CA SER A 339 25.25 9.11 12.39
C SER A 339 24.98 10.58 12.01
N TYR A 340 24.40 10.85 10.84
CA TYR A 340 24.10 12.20 10.41
C TYR A 340 22.78 12.70 11.01
N ARG A 341 22.80 13.92 11.53
CA ARG A 341 21.64 14.70 11.90
C ARG A 341 21.95 16.16 11.67
N TRP A 342 21.09 16.85 10.94
CA TRP A 342 21.19 18.29 10.76
C TRP A 342 21.25 19.02 12.10
N ASP A 343 22.12 20.04 12.22
CA ASP A 343 22.38 20.72 13.49
C ASP A 343 22.08 22.23 13.50
N GLY A 344 21.61 22.79 12.37
CA GLY A 344 21.07 24.14 12.29
C GLY A 344 21.56 24.95 11.09
N PHE A 345 20.97 26.12 10.88
CA PHE A 345 21.33 27.03 9.78
C PHE A 345 22.71 27.68 9.92
N ASP A 346 23.28 27.71 11.14
CA ASP A 346 24.57 28.35 11.42
C ASP A 346 25.77 27.51 10.94
N THR A 347 25.53 26.23 10.62
CA THR A 347 26.52 25.21 10.24
C THR A 347 26.06 24.48 8.98
N PRO A 348 25.81 25.20 7.87
CA PRO A 348 25.23 24.61 6.67
C PRO A 348 26.09 23.48 6.10
N GLU A 349 25.50 22.29 5.99
CA GLU A 349 26.09 21.11 5.39
C GLU A 349 25.67 21.00 3.93
N ASN A 350 26.61 20.77 3.03
CA ASN A 350 26.33 20.47 1.65
C ASN A 350 25.89 19.00 1.47
N ALA A 351 25.35 18.66 0.31
CA ALA A 351 24.70 17.36 0.08
C ALA A 351 25.63 16.16 0.37
N ASN A 352 26.93 16.30 0.12
CA ASN A 352 27.92 15.24 0.37
C ASN A 352 28.22 14.98 1.86
N GLU A 353 27.77 15.85 2.77
CA GLU A 353 27.92 15.71 4.22
C GLU A 353 26.63 15.23 4.91
N THR A 354 25.65 14.76 4.14
CA THR A 354 24.33 14.29 4.63
C THR A 354 24.23 12.76 4.73
N GLU A 355 23.07 12.26 5.18
CA GLU A 355 22.77 10.83 5.34
C GLU A 355 22.92 10.01 4.07
N ILE A 356 22.73 10.62 2.89
CA ILE A 356 22.62 9.94 1.59
C ILE A 356 23.85 9.08 1.24
N PHE A 357 25.04 9.45 1.73
CA PHE A 357 26.31 8.72 1.53
C PHE A 357 26.69 7.81 2.70
N LEU A 358 25.83 7.69 3.71
CA LEU A 358 26.10 6.90 4.92
C LEU A 358 25.43 5.52 4.86
N TRP A 359 24.45 5.29 3.97
CA TRP A 359 23.72 4.02 3.90
C TRP A 359 24.56 2.85 3.39
N GLU A 360 25.45 3.12 2.44
CA GLU A 360 26.39 2.15 1.84
C GLU A 360 27.62 1.89 2.73
N GLN A 361 27.82 2.67 3.79
CA GLN A 361 29.01 2.52 4.63
C GLN A 361 28.90 1.30 5.55
N ASP A 362 29.54 0.19 5.22
CA ASP A 362 29.58 -1.04 6.01
C ASP A 362 30.98 -1.45 6.50
N GLY A 363 31.98 -0.62 6.20
CA GLY A 363 33.35 -0.79 6.68
C GLY A 363 34.24 -1.56 5.71
N ASP A 364 33.85 -1.57 4.44
CA ASP A 364 34.58 -2.20 3.36
C ASP A 364 35.92 -1.51 3.04
N VAL A 365 36.80 -2.28 2.38
CA VAL A 365 38.10 -1.79 1.91
C VAL A 365 37.96 -1.37 0.45
N LEU A 366 37.94 -0.06 0.22
CA LEU A 366 37.80 0.54 -1.10
C LEU A 366 38.98 0.20 -2.03
N GLU A 367 38.80 0.40 -3.34
CA GLU A 367 39.83 0.08 -4.35
C GLU A 367 41.17 0.79 -4.13
N ASP A 368 41.15 1.97 -3.50
CA ASP A 368 42.34 2.74 -3.17
C ASP A 368 43.09 2.23 -1.92
N GLY A 369 42.54 1.22 -1.25
CA GLY A 369 43.07 0.58 -0.05
C GLY A 369 42.72 1.30 1.25
N SER A 370 41.88 2.33 1.22
CA SER A 370 41.25 2.91 2.40
C SER A 370 40.12 2.03 2.91
N THR A 371 39.72 2.24 4.16
CA THR A 371 38.58 1.55 4.78
C THR A 371 37.59 2.63 5.17
N GLU A 372 36.36 2.49 4.72
CA GLU A 372 35.28 3.40 5.09
C GLU A 372 34.77 3.15 6.52
N SER A 373 33.92 4.06 7.01
CA SER A 373 33.20 3.83 8.26
C SER A 373 32.20 2.69 8.11
N ASN A 374 31.74 2.12 9.23
CA ASN A 374 30.59 1.24 9.25
C ASN A 374 29.44 1.96 9.97
N GLN A 375 28.38 2.24 9.24
CA GLN A 375 27.14 2.89 9.69
C GLN A 375 26.01 1.89 9.92
N GLN A 376 26.26 0.59 9.69
CA GLN A 376 25.24 -0.45 9.82
C GLN A 376 24.84 -0.61 11.29
N PRO A 377 23.53 -0.66 11.61
CA PRO A 377 23.07 -0.70 13.00
C PRO A 377 23.62 -1.92 13.76
N GLY A 378 24.31 -1.67 14.88
CA GLY A 378 24.96 -2.74 15.64
C GLY A 378 26.17 -3.38 14.95
N GLY A 379 26.71 -2.76 13.89
CA GLY A 379 27.86 -3.22 13.11
C GLY A 379 27.52 -4.18 11.96
N GLY A 380 26.25 -4.26 11.55
CA GLY A 380 25.82 -5.11 10.44
C GLY A 380 25.47 -6.54 10.86
N VAL A 381 24.89 -7.30 9.93
CA VAL A 381 24.48 -8.69 10.15
C VAL A 381 25.63 -9.60 10.59
N GLU A 382 26.86 -9.36 10.11
CA GLU A 382 28.04 -10.14 10.53
C GLU A 382 28.36 -9.98 12.02
N ALA A 383 28.05 -8.82 12.59
CA ALA A 383 28.19 -8.53 14.01
C ALA A 383 26.98 -8.97 14.86
N GLY A 384 25.95 -9.52 14.22
CA GLY A 384 24.66 -9.85 14.85
C GLY A 384 23.73 -8.64 15.01
N GLY A 385 23.99 -7.55 14.28
CA GLY A 385 23.15 -6.37 14.17
C GLY A 385 22.19 -6.44 12.98
N PHE A 386 21.85 -5.27 12.45
CA PHE A 386 21.03 -5.08 11.26
C PHE A 386 21.87 -4.44 10.15
N THR A 387 21.51 -4.70 8.91
CA THR A 387 22.09 -4.07 7.71
C THR A 387 21.00 -3.40 6.90
N TYR A 388 21.23 -2.18 6.43
CA TYR A 388 20.25 -1.43 5.62
C TYR A 388 19.84 -2.23 4.38
N PHE A 389 18.54 -2.24 4.09
CA PHE A 389 17.97 -3.02 3.00
C PHE A 389 17.84 -2.17 1.74
N ASN A 390 19.00 -1.95 1.12
CA ASN A 390 19.15 -1.02 0.01
C ASN A 390 18.54 -1.58 -1.29
N GLY A 391 17.99 -0.70 -2.11
CA GLY A 391 17.41 -0.96 -3.42
C GLY A 391 17.72 0.15 -4.42
N ASP A 392 17.04 0.12 -5.56
CA ASP A 392 16.96 1.27 -6.46
C ASP A 392 16.43 2.50 -5.72
N SER A 393 17.01 3.68 -5.98
CA SER A 393 16.55 4.90 -5.31
C SER A 393 15.21 5.36 -5.85
N LYS A 394 14.79 4.92 -7.05
CA LYS A 394 13.50 5.22 -7.69
C LYS A 394 12.32 4.52 -7.01
N THR A 395 12.23 4.72 -5.70
CA THR A 395 11.03 4.55 -4.88
C THR A 395 10.25 5.85 -5.00
N GLU A 396 9.10 5.81 -5.65
CA GLU A 396 8.34 7.02 -5.97
C GLU A 396 6.95 6.93 -5.36
N HIS A 397 6.38 8.10 -5.04
CA HIS A 397 5.00 8.28 -4.56
C HIS A 397 4.47 7.20 -3.57
N PRO A 398 4.75 7.33 -2.27
CA PRO A 398 3.99 6.64 -1.24
C PRO A 398 2.53 7.11 -1.14
N ALA A 399 1.71 6.29 -0.48
CA ALA A 399 0.39 6.66 0.01
C ALA A 399 0.20 6.20 1.46
N VAL A 400 -0.11 7.13 2.35
CA VAL A 400 -0.33 6.85 3.78
C VAL A 400 -1.76 6.38 4.04
N ASP A 401 -1.93 5.55 5.05
CA ASP A 401 -3.27 5.13 5.47
C ASP A 401 -4.07 6.36 5.95
N PRO A 402 -5.24 6.65 5.36
CA PRO A 402 -6.10 7.73 5.82
C PRO A 402 -6.77 7.47 7.18
N ASP A 403 -6.73 6.24 7.71
CA ASP A 403 -7.28 5.91 9.03
C ASP A 403 -6.41 6.51 10.17
N PRO A 404 -6.95 7.45 10.97
CA PRO A 404 -6.19 8.12 12.02
C PRO A 404 -5.86 7.22 13.22
N THR A 405 -6.26 5.94 13.19
CA THR A 405 -5.89 4.93 14.19
C THR A 405 -4.72 4.05 13.76
N LYS A 406 -4.21 4.23 12.53
CA LYS A 406 -3.17 3.40 11.92
C LYS A 406 -1.87 4.18 11.71
N HIS A 407 -0.77 3.44 11.65
CA HIS A 407 0.61 3.96 11.49
C HIS A 407 1.32 3.24 10.34
N ARG A 408 0.77 3.35 9.13
CA ARG A 408 1.25 2.58 7.99
C ARG A 408 1.10 3.33 6.67
N PHE A 409 1.83 2.87 5.67
CA PHE A 409 1.82 3.43 4.32
C PHE A 409 2.07 2.33 3.28
N VAL A 410 1.79 2.66 2.03
CA VAL A 410 2.14 1.87 0.86
C VAL A 410 3.17 2.65 0.05
N GLN A 411 4.18 1.99 -0.49
CA GLN A 411 5.24 2.55 -1.30
C GLN A 411 5.25 1.87 -2.68
N ASN A 412 5.19 2.65 -3.74
CA ASN A 412 5.54 2.17 -5.07
C ASN A 412 7.06 2.09 -5.21
N LEU A 413 7.53 1.02 -5.82
CA LEU A 413 8.91 0.88 -6.28
C LEU A 413 8.85 1.00 -7.80
N THR A 414 9.03 2.20 -8.34
CA THR A 414 8.94 2.44 -9.79
C THR A 414 9.89 1.53 -10.53
N VAL A 415 11.13 1.50 -10.05
CA VAL A 415 12.07 0.44 -10.34
C VAL A 415 12.18 -0.42 -9.07
N PRO A 416 11.91 -1.73 -9.14
CA PRO A 416 11.65 -2.54 -10.33
C PRO A 416 10.19 -2.90 -10.60
N SER A 417 9.27 -1.95 -10.38
CA SER A 417 7.83 -2.10 -10.63
C SER A 417 7.13 -3.07 -9.69
N ALA A 418 7.29 -2.81 -8.40
CA ALA A 418 6.67 -3.55 -7.31
C ALA A 418 5.97 -2.58 -6.33
N GLN A 419 5.21 -3.13 -5.38
CA GLN A 419 4.51 -2.35 -4.36
C GLN A 419 4.58 -3.02 -2.99
N LEU A 420 4.97 -2.25 -1.97
CA LEU A 420 5.12 -2.70 -0.59
C LEU A 420 4.20 -1.92 0.34
N GLY A 421 3.53 -2.60 1.27
CA GLY A 421 2.89 -2.02 2.44
C GLY A 421 3.81 -2.10 3.65
N VAL A 422 3.88 -1.05 4.45
CA VAL A 422 4.73 -0.96 5.65
C VAL A 422 3.89 -0.50 6.82
N GLU A 423 3.81 -1.31 7.89
CA GLU A 423 3.16 -0.96 9.15
C GLU A 423 4.18 -0.76 10.27
N LEU A 424 4.20 0.42 10.89
CA LEU A 424 5.08 0.75 12.02
C LEU A 424 4.45 0.21 13.31
N THR A 425 4.86 -0.98 13.74
CA THR A 425 4.10 -1.86 14.64
C THR A 425 4.04 -1.42 16.10
N ASP A 426 5.00 -0.62 16.56
CA ASP A 426 5.06 -0.12 17.95
C ASP A 426 5.38 1.39 18.02
N LEU A 427 5.06 2.13 16.96
CA LEU A 427 5.47 3.52 16.74
C LEU A 427 5.26 4.42 17.96
N VAL A 428 4.03 4.47 18.50
CA VAL A 428 3.69 5.37 19.62
C VAL A 428 4.51 5.08 20.87
N ASN A 429 4.74 3.80 21.15
CA ASN A 429 5.56 3.40 22.30
C ASN A 429 7.04 3.71 22.06
N GLU A 430 7.55 3.48 20.85
CA GLU A 430 8.95 3.70 20.50
C GLU A 430 9.30 5.19 20.46
N LEU A 431 8.43 6.05 19.91
CA LEU A 431 8.59 7.50 19.97
C LEU A 431 8.70 8.01 21.41
N ALA A 432 7.96 7.40 22.34
CA ALA A 432 7.93 7.83 23.74
C ALA A 432 9.07 7.24 24.59
N ASN A 433 9.52 6.03 24.29
CA ASN A 433 10.33 5.23 25.21
C ASN A 433 11.63 4.66 24.62
N ASN A 434 11.82 4.68 23.29
CA ASN A 434 12.99 4.09 22.64
C ASN A 434 14.12 5.11 22.46
N ASP A 435 14.54 5.79 23.51
CA ASP A 435 15.58 6.84 23.46
C ASP A 435 16.68 6.52 24.49
N ALA A 436 17.52 5.53 24.17
CA ALA A 436 18.54 5.06 25.11
C ALA A 436 19.71 6.03 25.23
N ASP A 437 20.00 6.82 24.19
CA ASP A 437 21.06 7.82 24.19
C ASP A 437 20.62 9.16 24.83
N GLY A 438 19.31 9.38 24.99
CA GLY A 438 18.71 10.54 25.64
C GLY A 438 18.67 11.79 24.76
N ASN A 439 18.76 11.63 23.43
CA ASN A 439 18.75 12.73 22.48
C ASN A 439 17.33 13.21 22.14
N GLY A 440 16.29 12.50 22.58
CA GLY A 440 14.88 12.87 22.38
C GLY A 440 14.27 12.40 21.06
N LEU A 441 14.97 11.58 20.27
CA LEU A 441 14.50 10.87 19.08
C LEU A 441 14.65 9.36 19.33
N PRO A 442 13.86 8.50 18.67
CA PRO A 442 13.96 7.06 18.89
C PRO A 442 15.26 6.46 18.31
N ASP A 443 15.83 5.44 18.93
CA ASP A 443 16.99 4.71 18.41
C ASP A 443 16.63 3.86 17.17
N PHE A 444 15.38 3.38 17.10
CA PHE A 444 14.81 2.69 15.94
C PHE A 444 13.28 2.70 15.97
N ILE A 445 12.64 2.37 14.84
CA ILE A 445 11.20 2.07 14.77
C ILE A 445 11.01 0.66 14.21
N SER A 446 10.18 -0.15 14.85
CA SER A 446 9.82 -1.49 14.41
C SER A 446 8.75 -1.44 13.31
N ALA A 447 8.89 -2.29 12.30
CA ALA A 447 7.95 -2.36 11.19
C ALA A 447 7.68 -3.80 10.74
N ASP A 448 6.50 -4.03 10.19
CA ASP A 448 6.18 -5.22 9.39
C ASP A 448 5.94 -4.77 7.94
N VAL A 449 6.46 -5.54 6.98
CA VAL A 449 6.37 -5.24 5.55
C VAL A 449 5.55 -6.32 4.86
N THR A 450 4.61 -5.91 4.01
CA THR A 450 3.81 -6.76 3.12
C THR A 450 4.14 -6.45 1.66
N ARG A 451 4.53 -7.45 0.88
CA ARG A 451 4.65 -7.31 -0.58
C ARG A 451 3.27 -7.46 -1.21
N ILE A 452 2.66 -6.33 -1.56
CA ILE A 452 1.32 -6.26 -2.17
C ILE A 452 1.38 -6.80 -3.60
N LEU A 453 2.37 -6.33 -4.36
CA LEU A 453 2.63 -6.74 -5.74
C LEU A 453 4.14 -6.91 -5.94
N ALA A 454 4.53 -8.02 -6.55
CA ALA A 454 5.91 -8.31 -6.92
C ALA A 454 6.21 -7.76 -8.33
N GLY A 455 7.49 -7.47 -8.60
CA GLY A 455 7.98 -6.99 -9.90
C GLY A 455 8.18 -8.11 -10.91
N VAL A 456 7.22 -9.03 -11.03
CA VAL A 456 7.32 -10.23 -11.88
C VAL A 456 6.10 -10.38 -12.78
N ASP A 457 6.30 -10.89 -14.00
CA ASP A 457 5.20 -11.19 -14.92
C ASP A 457 4.17 -12.14 -14.28
N GLY A 458 2.89 -11.83 -14.45
CA GLY A 458 1.76 -12.48 -13.80
C GLY A 458 1.36 -11.89 -12.44
N ALA A 459 2.13 -10.96 -11.86
CA ALA A 459 1.80 -10.34 -10.58
C ALA A 459 0.53 -9.48 -10.63
N LEU A 460 0.16 -8.89 -11.77
CA LEU A 460 -1.03 -8.05 -11.91
C LEU A 460 -1.66 -8.15 -13.31
N THR A 461 -2.96 -8.45 -13.37
CA THR A 461 -3.80 -8.27 -14.55
C THR A 461 -4.93 -7.29 -14.24
N LEU A 462 -5.23 -6.39 -15.17
CA LEU A 462 -6.31 -5.43 -15.02
C LEU A 462 -7.59 -5.92 -15.69
N GLU A 463 -8.68 -5.92 -14.93
CA GLU A 463 -10.03 -6.07 -15.45
C GLU A 463 -10.45 -4.80 -16.18
N THR A 464 -10.70 -4.92 -17.48
CA THR A 464 -11.03 -3.76 -18.33
C THR A 464 -12.52 -3.53 -18.53
N GLY A 465 -13.38 -4.48 -18.14
CA GLY A 465 -14.82 -4.38 -18.34
C GLY A 465 -15.25 -4.18 -19.80
N GLY A 466 -14.42 -4.63 -20.77
CA GLY A 466 -14.63 -4.39 -22.20
C GLY A 466 -14.28 -2.95 -22.65
N LYS A 467 -13.56 -2.19 -21.83
CA LYS A 467 -12.92 -0.91 -22.15
C LYS A 467 -11.42 -1.12 -22.37
N GLY A 468 -10.63 -0.04 -22.33
CA GLY A 468 -9.16 -0.12 -22.34
C GLY A 468 -8.58 -0.76 -23.59
N ALA A 469 -9.22 -0.63 -24.76
CA ALA A 469 -8.64 -1.11 -26.01
C ALA A 469 -7.32 -0.39 -26.28
N GLY A 470 -6.24 -1.14 -26.47
CA GLY A 470 -4.94 -0.58 -26.81
C GLY A 470 -4.97 0.06 -28.18
N HIS A 471 -4.20 1.13 -28.36
CA HIS A 471 -4.06 1.78 -29.66
C HIS A 471 -3.38 0.85 -30.69
N ILE A 472 -3.67 1.05 -31.98
CA ILE A 472 -3.04 0.27 -33.05
C ILE A 472 -1.61 0.78 -33.20
N GLY A 473 -0.67 -0.13 -32.97
CA GLY A 473 0.75 0.21 -32.79
C GLY A 473 1.68 -0.87 -33.29
N LYS A 474 2.99 -0.71 -33.03
CA LYS A 474 4.00 -1.72 -33.35
C LYS A 474 3.74 -3.04 -32.62
N GLU A 475 3.41 -2.95 -31.32
CA GLU A 475 3.15 -4.11 -30.47
C GLU A 475 1.67 -4.56 -30.48
N ASN A 476 0.76 -3.74 -31.04
CA ASN A 476 -0.67 -4.06 -31.22
C ASN A 476 -1.15 -3.81 -32.66
N PRO A 477 -0.60 -4.50 -33.68
CA PRO A 477 -0.81 -4.14 -35.09
C PRO A 477 -2.23 -4.40 -35.61
N ASP A 478 -3.00 -5.28 -34.97
CA ASP A 478 -4.39 -5.59 -35.32
C ASP A 478 -5.43 -4.96 -34.37
N GLY A 479 -4.97 -4.21 -33.35
CA GLY A 479 -5.83 -3.54 -32.38
C GLY A 479 -6.58 -4.51 -31.46
N SER A 480 -6.09 -5.75 -31.30
CA SER A 480 -6.76 -6.78 -30.49
C SER A 480 -6.39 -6.74 -29.01
N LEU A 481 -5.26 -6.11 -28.65
CA LEU A 481 -4.80 -6.02 -27.26
C LEU A 481 -5.58 -4.97 -26.46
N THR A 482 -5.55 -5.13 -25.15
CA THR A 482 -6.14 -4.21 -24.17
C THR A 482 -5.14 -3.90 -23.08
N HIS A 483 -5.35 -2.82 -22.34
CA HIS A 483 -4.56 -2.45 -21.17
C HIS A 483 -4.74 -3.39 -19.95
N ALA A 484 -5.29 -4.60 -20.15
CA ALA A 484 -5.30 -5.66 -19.14
C ALA A 484 -3.87 -6.04 -18.69
N ILE A 485 -2.89 -5.87 -19.57
CA ILE A 485 -1.46 -6.03 -19.34
C ILE A 485 -0.71 -4.79 -19.84
N HIS A 486 0.57 -4.66 -19.52
CA HIS A 486 1.42 -3.65 -20.13
C HIS A 486 1.65 -4.03 -21.60
N ILE A 487 1.21 -3.21 -22.55
CA ILE A 487 1.14 -3.61 -23.97
C ILE A 487 2.54 -3.65 -24.61
N GLU A 488 3.39 -2.69 -24.27
CA GLU A 488 4.74 -2.58 -24.85
C GLU A 488 5.65 -3.71 -24.41
N ASP A 489 5.68 -4.04 -23.11
CA ASP A 489 6.47 -5.15 -22.60
C ASP A 489 5.79 -6.51 -22.82
N GLY A 490 4.46 -6.52 -22.95
CA GLY A 490 3.67 -7.74 -23.07
C GLY A 490 3.58 -8.53 -21.75
N GLU A 491 3.71 -7.86 -20.61
CA GLU A 491 3.78 -8.46 -19.27
C GLU A 491 2.56 -8.08 -18.40
N ALA A 492 2.08 -9.06 -17.64
CA ALA A 492 1.01 -8.94 -16.65
C ALA A 492 1.58 -8.54 -15.28
N ARG A 493 2.09 -7.31 -15.18
CA ARG A 493 2.52 -6.69 -13.93
C ARG A 493 2.29 -5.18 -13.96
N MET A 494 2.59 -4.52 -12.84
CA MET A 494 2.82 -3.07 -12.84
C MET A 494 4.08 -2.77 -13.66
N ASP A 495 4.11 -1.62 -14.32
CA ASP A 495 5.33 -1.15 -14.97
C ASP A 495 5.52 0.34 -14.69
N GLN A 496 6.68 0.68 -14.11
CA GLN A 496 6.99 2.01 -13.58
C GLN A 496 5.80 2.67 -12.88
N PRO A 497 5.25 2.03 -11.81
CA PRO A 497 4.16 2.61 -11.06
C PRO A 497 4.67 3.86 -10.34
N ASP A 498 4.12 4.99 -10.74
CA ASP A 498 4.50 6.30 -10.25
C ASP A 498 3.40 6.79 -9.29
N GLY A 499 2.47 7.64 -9.72
CA GLY A 499 1.42 8.21 -8.85
C GLY A 499 0.62 7.19 -8.03
N LEU A 500 0.50 7.44 -6.72
CA LEU A 500 -0.23 6.58 -5.78
C LEU A 500 -1.14 7.39 -4.84
N GLN A 501 -2.37 6.91 -4.64
CA GLN A 501 -3.30 7.45 -3.65
C GLN A 501 -4.06 6.33 -2.95
N TRP A 502 -4.07 6.35 -1.61
CA TRP A 502 -4.95 5.48 -0.81
C TRP A 502 -6.25 6.22 -0.48
N VAL A 503 -7.37 5.60 -0.81
CA VAL A 503 -8.72 6.05 -0.45
C VAL A 503 -9.37 4.99 0.43
N LYS A 504 -9.78 5.38 1.63
CA LYS A 504 -10.66 4.58 2.48
C LYS A 504 -12.09 5.06 2.27
N ALA A 505 -12.88 4.26 1.58
CA ALA A 505 -14.28 4.51 1.31
C ALA A 505 -15.17 3.66 2.24
N ALA A 506 -16.47 3.93 2.26
CA ALA A 506 -17.41 3.19 3.12
C ALA A 506 -17.49 1.69 2.83
N ASP A 507 -17.09 1.28 1.63
CA ASP A 507 -17.17 -0.09 1.10
C ASP A 507 -15.81 -0.79 0.98
N GLY A 508 -14.70 -0.12 1.32
CA GLY A 508 -13.38 -0.74 1.37
C GLY A 508 -12.20 0.23 1.28
N ASP A 509 -11.01 -0.35 1.19
CA ASP A 509 -9.75 0.36 1.02
C ASP A 509 -9.23 0.14 -0.40
N TYR A 510 -8.81 1.22 -1.04
CA TYR A 510 -8.48 1.23 -2.47
C TYR A 510 -7.22 2.05 -2.72
N LEU A 511 -6.30 1.51 -3.52
CA LEU A 511 -5.15 2.24 -4.04
C LEU A 511 -5.45 2.63 -5.49
N ILE A 512 -5.34 3.92 -5.82
CA ILE A 512 -5.38 4.42 -7.20
C ILE A 512 -3.92 4.57 -7.65
N VAL A 513 -3.57 3.92 -8.75
CA VAL A 513 -2.21 3.86 -9.29
C VAL A 513 -2.18 4.46 -10.69
N ASP A 514 -1.16 5.27 -10.92
CA ASP A 514 -0.82 5.93 -12.17
C ASP A 514 0.56 5.42 -12.59
N GLU A 515 0.68 4.90 -13.81
CA GLU A 515 1.98 4.50 -14.36
C GLU A 515 2.62 5.62 -15.19
N ASP A 516 3.95 5.63 -15.21
CA ASP A 516 4.77 6.46 -16.09
C ASP A 516 5.89 5.62 -16.73
N SER A 517 5.52 4.63 -17.56
CA SER A 517 6.50 3.77 -18.20
C SER A 517 7.01 4.29 -19.56
N GLY A 518 6.34 5.28 -20.13
CA GLY A 518 6.51 5.71 -21.52
C GLY A 518 5.74 4.86 -22.53
N ASN A 519 4.74 4.08 -22.09
CA ASN A 519 3.97 3.13 -22.88
C ASN A 519 3.46 3.71 -24.20
N ASP A 520 3.95 3.16 -25.31
CA ASP A 520 3.56 3.58 -26.65
C ASP A 520 2.03 3.50 -26.90
N ALA A 521 1.34 2.55 -26.26
CA ALA A 521 -0.11 2.42 -26.35
C ALA A 521 -0.87 3.35 -25.39
N GLY A 522 -0.20 3.92 -24.39
CA GLY A 522 -0.72 4.85 -23.38
C GLY A 522 -0.55 4.35 -21.94
N GLU A 523 -0.17 5.25 -21.03
CA GLU A 523 0.01 4.93 -19.60
C GLU A 523 -1.29 4.44 -18.97
N ARG A 524 -1.19 3.50 -18.02
CA ARG A 524 -2.36 2.94 -17.34
C ARG A 524 -2.66 3.71 -16.06
N LYS A 525 -3.93 4.01 -15.83
CA LYS A 525 -4.50 4.37 -14.53
C LYS A 525 -5.45 3.28 -14.10
N TYR A 526 -5.29 2.79 -12.88
CA TYR A 526 -6.11 1.70 -12.35
C TYR A 526 -6.34 1.83 -10.85
N VAL A 527 -7.25 1.01 -10.33
CA VAL A 527 -7.52 0.90 -8.91
C VAL A 527 -7.28 -0.53 -8.44
N LEU A 528 -6.68 -0.66 -7.26
CA LEU A 528 -6.38 -1.90 -6.57
C LEU A 528 -7.19 -1.94 -5.26
N PRO A 529 -8.25 -2.75 -5.16
CA PRO A 529 -8.90 -3.01 -3.89
C PRO A 529 -7.97 -3.81 -2.97
N ILE A 530 -7.68 -3.27 -1.78
CA ILE A 530 -6.82 -3.91 -0.77
C ILE A 530 -7.60 -4.28 0.49
N ASN A 531 -7.12 -5.29 1.20
CA ASN A 531 -7.61 -5.63 2.52
C ASN A 531 -7.04 -4.63 3.52
N GLY A 532 -7.91 -3.82 4.14
CA GLY A 532 -7.52 -2.83 5.13
C GLY A 532 -6.88 -3.40 6.40
N ASP A 533 -6.86 -4.71 6.65
CA ASP A 533 -6.12 -5.31 7.77
C ASP A 533 -4.77 -5.89 7.32
N SER A 534 -4.73 -6.67 6.23
CA SER A 534 -3.49 -7.35 5.80
C SER A 534 -2.62 -6.58 4.80
N LEU A 535 -3.14 -5.52 4.18
CA LEU A 535 -2.54 -4.80 3.04
C LEU A 535 -2.36 -5.65 1.77
N GLU A 536 -2.97 -6.83 1.70
CA GLU A 536 -2.95 -7.65 0.49
C GLU A 536 -4.06 -7.22 -0.48
N LEU A 537 -3.90 -7.50 -1.77
CA LEU A 537 -5.00 -7.36 -2.72
C LEU A 537 -6.19 -8.22 -2.29
N VAL A 538 -7.41 -7.68 -2.39
CA VAL A 538 -8.60 -8.47 -2.04
C VAL A 538 -8.81 -9.64 -3.02
N GLU A 539 -8.48 -9.42 -4.29
CA GLU A 539 -8.42 -10.47 -5.30
C GLU A 539 -6.97 -10.60 -5.76
N PRO A 540 -6.32 -11.77 -5.55
CA PRO A 540 -4.94 -11.96 -5.94
C PRO A 540 -4.70 -11.57 -7.40
N ASN A 541 -3.62 -10.83 -7.63
CA ASN A 541 -3.13 -10.46 -8.95
C ASN A 541 -4.13 -9.67 -9.81
N THR A 542 -5.15 -9.07 -9.21
CA THR A 542 -6.26 -8.43 -9.94
C THR A 542 -6.37 -6.95 -9.58
N GLY A 543 -6.37 -6.10 -10.60
CA GLY A 543 -6.69 -4.67 -10.51
C GLY A 543 -7.79 -4.28 -11.50
N TYR A 544 -8.25 -3.04 -11.47
CA TYR A 544 -9.36 -2.58 -12.30
C TYR A 544 -8.96 -1.35 -13.10
N PHE A 545 -9.00 -1.45 -14.42
CA PHE A 545 -8.60 -0.37 -15.33
C PHE A 545 -9.58 0.80 -15.25
N LEU A 546 -9.05 2.02 -15.04
CA LEU A 546 -9.84 3.25 -15.01
C LEU A 546 -9.72 4.03 -16.32
N ALA A 547 -8.49 4.26 -16.77
CA ALA A 547 -8.21 5.05 -17.97
C ALA A 547 -6.83 4.71 -18.53
N SER A 548 -6.60 5.06 -19.79
CA SER A 548 -5.25 5.19 -20.32
C SER A 548 -4.98 6.61 -20.76
N ALA A 549 -3.76 7.06 -20.50
CA ALA A 549 -3.25 8.30 -21.05
C ALA A 549 -2.92 8.11 -22.54
N GLY A 550 -2.53 9.17 -23.24
CA GLY A 550 -2.03 9.06 -24.61
C GLY A 550 -0.66 8.39 -24.66
N GLY A 551 -0.41 7.51 -25.63
CA GLY A 551 0.93 7.06 -25.98
C GLY A 551 1.39 7.62 -27.33
N SER A 552 2.59 7.23 -27.80
CA SER A 552 3.06 7.61 -29.14
C SER A 552 2.14 7.10 -30.28
N ASP A 553 1.43 6.00 -30.03
CA ASP A 553 0.42 5.42 -30.93
C ASP A 553 -0.98 6.06 -30.80
N ASN A 554 -1.15 7.06 -29.93
CA ASN A 554 -2.43 7.75 -29.75
C ASN A 554 -2.93 8.35 -31.09
N PRO A 555 -4.11 7.94 -31.59
CA PRO A 555 -4.64 8.42 -32.87
C PRO A 555 -4.86 9.94 -32.93
N ARG A 556 -5.13 10.61 -31.80
CA ARG A 556 -5.24 12.08 -31.74
C ARG A 556 -3.88 12.74 -31.92
N GLY A 557 -2.85 12.24 -31.23
CA GLY A 557 -1.48 12.70 -31.38
C GLY A 557 -0.97 12.51 -32.81
N LEU A 558 -1.18 11.33 -33.39
CA LEU A 558 -0.84 11.04 -34.80
C LEU A 558 -1.57 11.93 -35.80
N ALA A 559 -2.75 12.44 -35.45
CA ALA A 559 -3.51 13.39 -36.26
C ALA A 559 -3.11 14.87 -36.03
N GLY A 560 -2.18 15.13 -35.11
CA GLY A 560 -1.76 16.49 -34.73
C GLY A 560 -2.83 17.27 -33.96
N VAL A 561 -3.69 16.56 -33.22
CA VAL A 561 -4.80 17.15 -32.46
C VAL A 561 -4.42 17.26 -30.99
N ALA A 562 -4.15 18.49 -30.56
CA ALA A 562 -3.90 18.84 -29.16
C ALA A 562 -5.20 19.16 -28.39
N ALA A 563 -5.15 19.11 -27.06
CA ALA A 563 -6.20 19.60 -26.17
C ALA A 563 -6.35 21.12 -26.27
N ILE A 564 -5.24 21.84 -26.29
CA ILE A 564 -5.20 23.28 -26.57
C ILE A 564 -4.89 23.46 -28.07
N PRO A 565 -5.71 24.17 -28.85
CA PRO A 565 -5.44 24.37 -30.27
C PRO A 565 -4.05 24.99 -30.51
N GLU A 566 -3.35 24.50 -31.54
CA GLU A 566 -2.04 24.99 -31.99
C GLU A 566 -0.85 24.71 -31.05
N THR A 567 -1.02 23.92 -29.98
CA THR A 567 0.09 23.55 -29.08
C THR A 567 0.81 22.26 -29.47
N PHE A 568 0.26 21.46 -30.39
CA PHE A 568 0.86 20.19 -30.80
C PHE A 568 2.27 20.36 -31.40
N THR A 569 3.22 19.55 -30.93
CA THR A 569 4.59 19.43 -31.47
C THR A 569 4.89 18.04 -32.02
N ARG A 570 4.53 16.99 -31.29
CA ARG A 570 4.79 15.59 -31.65
C ARG A 570 3.83 14.63 -30.96
N ALA A 571 3.63 13.46 -31.57
CA ALA A 571 3.00 12.33 -30.88
C ALA A 571 4.04 11.68 -29.95
N THR A 572 3.69 11.50 -28.69
CA THR A 572 4.53 10.97 -27.60
C THR A 572 3.62 10.58 -26.43
N SER A 573 4.17 9.98 -25.37
CA SER A 573 3.42 9.70 -24.15
C SER A 573 2.79 10.96 -23.51
N SER A 574 1.65 10.74 -22.87
CA SER A 574 1.02 11.57 -21.87
C SER A 574 1.05 10.77 -20.58
N GLU A 575 1.15 11.45 -19.46
CA GLU A 575 1.31 10.81 -18.15
C GLU A 575 0.22 11.32 -17.21
N PHE A 576 -0.27 10.45 -16.34
CA PHE A 576 -1.12 10.89 -15.24
C PHE A 576 -0.24 11.24 -14.05
N SER A 577 -0.40 12.45 -13.50
CA SER A 577 0.45 12.90 -12.39
C SER A 577 -0.40 13.18 -11.16
N GLY A 578 -0.86 12.08 -10.53
CA GLY A 578 -1.56 12.09 -9.26
C GLY A 578 -3.09 12.10 -9.35
N SER A 579 -3.69 11.58 -8.29
CA SER A 579 -5.14 11.46 -8.10
C SER A 579 -5.49 11.82 -6.66
N TRP A 580 -6.49 12.67 -6.42
CA TRP A 580 -6.83 13.14 -5.07
C TRP A 580 -8.33 13.12 -4.83
N ALA A 581 -8.76 12.52 -3.72
CA ALA A 581 -10.14 12.57 -3.26
C ALA A 581 -10.49 14.00 -2.81
N VAL A 582 -11.55 14.56 -3.38
CA VAL A 582 -12.07 15.90 -3.04
C VAL A 582 -13.52 15.86 -2.55
N THR A 583 -14.04 14.65 -2.28
CA THR A 583 -15.41 14.41 -1.81
C THR A 583 -15.79 15.26 -0.61
N HIS A 584 -14.93 15.34 0.42
CA HIS A 584 -15.16 16.18 1.60
C HIS A 584 -15.38 17.68 1.28
N LEU A 585 -14.86 18.17 0.14
CA LEU A 585 -15.06 19.55 -0.30
C LEU A 585 -16.41 19.75 -0.98
N VAL A 586 -17.06 18.70 -1.50
CA VAL A 586 -18.28 18.80 -2.32
C VAL A 586 -19.46 18.01 -1.78
N GLU A 587 -19.27 17.19 -0.76
CA GLU A 587 -20.32 16.38 -0.16
C GLU A 587 -21.28 17.25 0.66
N LYS A 588 -22.56 16.89 0.65
CA LYS A 588 -23.59 17.58 1.43
C LYS A 588 -23.98 16.72 2.61
N ASN A 589 -24.06 17.34 3.79
CA ASN A 589 -24.54 16.68 4.97
C ASN A 589 -25.98 16.17 4.73
N PRO A 590 -26.26 14.87 4.86
CA PRO A 590 -27.56 14.30 4.52
C PRO A 590 -28.69 14.75 5.46
N GLU A 591 -28.37 15.25 6.66
CA GLU A 591 -29.36 15.75 7.62
C GLU A 591 -29.79 17.19 7.32
N THR A 592 -28.87 18.04 6.85
CA THR A 592 -29.13 19.47 6.60
C THR A 592 -29.39 19.76 5.12
N GLY A 593 -28.80 18.99 4.21
CA GLY A 593 -28.78 19.25 2.77
C GLY A 593 -27.83 20.38 2.35
N GLU A 594 -26.99 20.86 3.27
CA GLU A 594 -25.96 21.89 3.03
C GLU A 594 -24.58 21.23 2.90
N PHE A 595 -23.62 21.90 2.26
CA PHE A 595 -22.25 21.41 2.22
C PHE A 595 -21.64 21.38 3.63
N TYR A 596 -20.69 20.47 3.86
CA TYR A 596 -19.86 20.50 5.09
C TYR A 596 -19.06 21.80 5.17
N THR A 597 -18.99 22.39 6.36
CA THR A 597 -18.29 23.67 6.60
C THR A 597 -16.78 23.48 6.72
N GLN A 598 -16.00 24.57 6.69
CA GLN A 598 -14.56 24.51 7.00
C GLN A 598 -14.28 23.92 8.38
N GLU A 599 -15.16 24.15 9.37
CA GLU A 599 -15.07 23.57 10.71
C GLU A 599 -15.34 22.06 10.69
N ASP A 600 -16.31 21.60 9.89
CA ASP A 600 -16.64 20.18 9.79
C ASP A 600 -15.53 19.35 9.11
N ILE A 601 -14.78 19.94 8.18
CA ILE A 601 -13.69 19.23 7.46
C ILE A 601 -12.33 19.31 8.18
N ALA A 602 -12.20 20.11 9.23
CA ALA A 602 -10.92 20.31 9.93
C ALA A 602 -10.49 19.05 10.70
N GLY A 603 -9.18 18.90 10.91
CA GLY A 603 -8.60 17.75 11.61
C GLY A 603 -8.99 16.42 10.95
N THR A 604 -9.63 15.52 11.69
CA THR A 604 -10.06 14.21 11.15
C THR A 604 -11.30 14.30 10.25
N GLY A 605 -12.01 15.43 10.23
CA GLY A 605 -13.31 15.58 9.59
C GLY A 605 -13.32 15.27 8.09
N ALA A 606 -12.28 15.70 7.34
CA ALA A 606 -12.15 15.39 5.93
C ALA A 606 -12.14 13.86 5.66
N GLN A 607 -11.38 13.10 6.46
CA GLN A 607 -11.28 11.64 6.31
C GLN A 607 -12.53 10.92 6.82
N GLU A 608 -13.18 11.43 7.87
CA GLU A 608 -14.47 10.91 8.34
C GLU A 608 -15.56 11.03 7.27
N ILE A 609 -15.59 12.17 6.55
CA ILE A 609 -16.53 12.36 5.43
C ILE A 609 -16.18 11.42 4.28
N ILE A 610 -14.92 11.39 3.82
CA ILE A 610 -14.47 10.51 2.73
C ILE A 610 -14.83 9.04 3.08
N SER A 611 -14.48 8.55 4.27
CA SER A 611 -14.74 7.17 4.68
C SER A 611 -16.20 6.82 4.90
N SER A 612 -17.09 7.81 4.96
CA SER A 612 -18.54 7.61 5.03
C SER A 612 -19.22 7.42 3.68
N VAL A 613 -18.52 7.69 2.57
CA VAL A 613 -19.05 7.65 1.20
C VAL A 613 -18.47 6.43 0.45
N PRO A 614 -19.29 5.60 -0.23
CA PRO A 614 -18.78 4.47 -1.01
C PRO A 614 -17.94 4.96 -2.21
N LEU A 615 -17.00 4.14 -2.68
CA LEU A 615 -16.06 4.55 -3.75
C LEU A 615 -16.78 5.07 -5.00
N SER A 616 -17.92 4.47 -5.34
CA SER A 616 -18.73 4.85 -6.49
C SER A 616 -19.33 6.25 -6.46
N GLU A 617 -19.39 6.86 -5.29
CA GLU A 617 -19.94 8.21 -5.05
C GLU A 617 -18.82 9.23 -4.73
N GLN A 618 -17.57 8.79 -4.62
CA GLN A 618 -16.42 9.67 -4.40
C GLN A 618 -16.14 10.54 -5.63
N THR A 619 -15.82 11.81 -5.41
CA THR A 619 -15.31 12.72 -6.45
C THR A 619 -13.81 12.90 -6.29
N PHE A 620 -13.10 12.76 -7.40
CA PHE A 620 -11.65 12.91 -7.50
C PHE A 620 -11.27 14.04 -8.46
N ILE A 621 -10.08 14.58 -8.24
CA ILE A 621 -9.35 15.33 -9.26
C ILE A 621 -8.07 14.59 -9.64
N GLY A 622 -7.62 14.77 -10.88
CA GLY A 622 -6.34 14.28 -11.36
C GLY A 622 -5.71 15.25 -12.36
N VAL A 623 -4.44 15.03 -12.66
CA VAL A 623 -3.69 15.77 -13.69
C VAL A 623 -3.26 14.80 -14.79
N VAL A 624 -3.32 15.26 -16.04
CA VAL A 624 -2.66 14.61 -17.16
C VAL A 624 -1.70 15.58 -17.82
N GLN A 625 -0.43 15.23 -17.88
CA GLN A 625 0.61 15.99 -18.53
C GLN A 625 0.80 15.49 -19.97
N HIS A 626 1.16 16.38 -20.89
CA HIS A 626 1.45 15.97 -22.26
C HIS A 626 2.62 16.75 -22.88
N ARG A 627 3.79 16.10 -22.85
CA ARG A 627 5.06 16.54 -23.49
C ARG A 627 4.92 16.89 -24.97
N GLY A 628 3.92 16.31 -25.64
CA GLY A 628 3.60 16.56 -27.05
C GLY A 628 2.93 17.92 -27.34
N GLU A 629 2.60 18.70 -26.31
CA GLU A 629 1.87 19.97 -26.41
C GLU A 629 2.68 21.18 -25.91
N SER A 630 3.84 21.46 -26.51
CA SER A 630 4.75 22.55 -26.10
C SER A 630 4.83 23.75 -27.07
N SER A 631 4.00 23.81 -28.11
CA SER A 631 3.97 24.91 -29.09
C SER A 631 2.89 25.95 -28.82
N GLY A 632 2.74 26.92 -29.75
CA GLY A 632 1.64 27.88 -29.73
C GLY A 632 1.66 28.73 -28.47
N ILE A 633 0.53 28.76 -27.75
CA ILE A 633 0.40 29.57 -26.54
C ILE A 633 1.32 29.11 -25.40
N ILE A 634 1.69 27.83 -25.35
CA ILE A 634 2.61 27.31 -24.31
C ILE A 634 4.00 27.95 -24.49
N ALA A 635 4.57 27.83 -25.69
CA ALA A 635 5.81 28.50 -26.04
C ALA A 635 5.75 30.04 -25.96
N GLU A 636 4.64 30.68 -26.40
CA GLU A 636 4.46 32.14 -26.31
C GLU A 636 4.53 32.64 -24.86
N ARG A 637 4.03 31.83 -23.92
CA ARG A 637 4.01 32.14 -22.48
C ARG A 637 5.25 31.66 -21.74
N GLN A 638 6.19 31.00 -22.44
CA GLN A 638 7.33 30.33 -21.81
C GLN A 638 6.84 29.39 -20.70
N ALA A 639 5.80 28.62 -20.97
CA ALA A 639 5.43 27.47 -20.14
C ALA A 639 6.17 26.23 -20.66
N ASP A 640 6.38 25.24 -19.80
CA ASP A 640 7.14 24.04 -20.16
C ASP A 640 6.31 23.14 -21.10
N GLN A 641 5.25 22.53 -20.57
CA GLN A 641 4.44 21.55 -21.28
C GLN A 641 2.95 21.80 -21.14
N GLY A 642 2.17 21.22 -22.05
CA GLY A 642 0.72 21.21 -21.99
C GLY A 642 0.20 20.15 -21.00
N GLY A 643 -1.07 20.27 -20.62
CA GLY A 643 -1.71 19.33 -19.71
C GLY A 643 -3.12 19.76 -19.35
N GLN A 644 -3.81 18.94 -18.54
CA GLN A 644 -5.16 19.21 -18.08
C GLN A 644 -5.34 18.75 -16.64
N ILE A 645 -6.09 19.53 -15.86
CA ILE A 645 -6.71 19.08 -14.62
C ILE A 645 -8.09 18.56 -14.99
N PHE A 646 -8.45 17.38 -14.49
CA PHE A 646 -9.77 16.79 -14.73
C PHE A 646 -10.40 16.34 -13.41
N GLN A 647 -11.73 16.33 -13.38
CA GLN A 647 -12.49 15.64 -12.34
C GLN A 647 -12.92 14.27 -12.84
N PHE A 648 -13.04 13.30 -11.95
CA PHE A 648 -13.60 11.99 -12.27
C PHE A 648 -14.27 11.35 -11.06
N ASN A 649 -15.20 10.44 -11.32
CA ASN A 649 -15.70 9.46 -10.37
C ASN A 649 -15.25 8.08 -10.83
N ILE A 650 -15.22 7.12 -9.92
CA ILE A 650 -14.93 5.73 -10.26
C ILE A 650 -16.22 4.93 -10.17
N SER A 651 -16.78 4.51 -11.31
CA SER A 651 -18.04 3.78 -11.33
C SER A 651 -17.85 2.28 -11.17
N GLU A 652 -18.66 1.66 -10.32
CA GLU A 652 -18.80 0.20 -10.22
C GLU A 652 -19.28 -0.44 -11.55
N PRO A 653 -18.96 -1.73 -11.79
CA PRO A 653 -18.36 -2.66 -10.84
C PRO A 653 -16.81 -2.61 -10.79
N LEU A 654 -16.24 -2.29 -9.62
CA LEU A 654 -14.83 -2.54 -9.26
C LEU A 654 -14.65 -3.84 -8.47
N LYS A 655 -15.69 -4.67 -8.47
CA LYS A 655 -15.65 -6.09 -8.13
C LYS A 655 -16.82 -6.80 -8.77
N ALA A 656 -16.62 -8.04 -9.21
CA ALA A 656 -17.70 -9.01 -9.03
C ALA A 656 -17.98 -8.99 -7.52
N ALA A 657 -19.18 -8.54 -7.13
CA ALA A 657 -19.57 -8.34 -5.74
C ALA A 657 -18.92 -9.37 -4.81
N VAL A 658 -18.45 -8.95 -3.63
CA VAL A 658 -18.27 -9.87 -2.50
C VAL A 658 -19.66 -10.39 -2.15
N VAL A 659 -20.12 -11.36 -2.94
CA VAL A 659 -21.08 -12.32 -2.51
C VAL A 659 -20.21 -13.28 -1.73
N GLY A 660 -20.26 -13.19 -0.39
CA GLY A 660 -19.93 -14.40 0.38
C GLY A 660 -20.66 -15.56 -0.32
N PRO A 661 -19.99 -16.70 -0.56
CA PRO A 661 -20.30 -17.63 -1.65
C PRO A 661 -21.79 -17.68 -1.93
N ILE A 662 -22.20 -17.26 -3.15
CA ILE A 662 -23.61 -17.19 -3.56
C ILE A 662 -24.27 -18.48 -3.05
N PRO A 663 -25.28 -18.38 -2.16
CA PRO A 663 -25.85 -19.58 -1.62
C PRO A 663 -26.36 -20.46 -2.76
N ALA A 664 -25.92 -21.72 -2.77
CA ALA A 664 -26.36 -22.67 -3.77
C ALA A 664 -27.73 -23.19 -3.35
N PHE A 665 -28.68 -23.17 -4.29
CA PHE A 665 -30.03 -23.66 -4.07
C PHE A 665 -30.33 -24.78 -5.05
N GLY A 666 -30.72 -25.93 -4.53
CA GLY A 666 -31.46 -26.94 -5.27
C GLY A 666 -32.90 -26.49 -5.53
N THR A 667 -33.69 -27.43 -6.00
CA THR A 667 -35.02 -27.25 -6.55
C THR A 667 -36.09 -27.87 -5.63
N MET A 668 -37.21 -28.27 -6.23
CA MET A 668 -38.29 -28.99 -5.54
C MET A 668 -38.30 -30.47 -5.92
N GLY A 669 -37.26 -30.95 -6.62
CA GLY A 669 -37.03 -32.36 -6.92
C GLY A 669 -35.58 -32.74 -6.58
N PRO A 670 -35.16 -33.99 -6.84
CA PRO A 670 -33.81 -34.45 -6.52
C PRO A 670 -32.72 -33.66 -7.24
N ASP A 671 -31.75 -33.13 -6.49
CA ASP A 671 -30.63 -32.35 -7.01
C ASP A 671 -29.26 -32.93 -6.59
N PRO A 672 -28.34 -33.14 -7.55
CA PRO A 672 -26.92 -33.34 -7.25
C PRO A 672 -26.22 -31.98 -7.19
N LEU A 673 -25.64 -31.65 -6.03
CA LEU A 673 -24.86 -30.45 -5.78
C LEU A 673 -23.46 -30.89 -5.35
N ASP A 674 -22.45 -30.64 -6.18
CA ASP A 674 -21.08 -31.11 -5.94
C ASP A 674 -20.03 -29.97 -6.12
N SER A 675 -19.27 -29.70 -5.06
CA SER A 675 -18.22 -28.67 -5.10
C SER A 675 -17.04 -29.03 -5.97
N ALA A 676 -16.74 -30.31 -6.19
CA ALA A 676 -15.64 -30.77 -7.04
C ALA A 676 -15.89 -30.54 -8.53
N ILE A 677 -17.16 -30.36 -8.93
CA ILE A 677 -17.56 -29.98 -10.30
C ILE A 677 -18.10 -28.55 -10.37
N THR A 678 -17.83 -27.75 -9.32
CA THR A 678 -18.15 -26.32 -9.22
C THR A 678 -19.64 -25.99 -9.30
N ASP A 679 -20.52 -26.86 -8.80
CA ASP A 679 -21.93 -26.48 -8.60
C ASP A 679 -22.07 -25.40 -7.51
N PHE A 680 -21.11 -25.37 -6.58
CA PHE A 680 -20.94 -24.33 -5.56
C PHE A 680 -19.46 -24.23 -5.13
N ASP A 681 -19.09 -23.11 -4.50
CA ASP A 681 -17.77 -22.93 -3.88
C ASP A 681 -17.70 -23.76 -2.58
N GLY A 682 -16.84 -24.77 -2.54
CA GLY A 682 -16.78 -25.69 -1.40
C GLY A 682 -16.24 -25.07 -0.10
N GLU A 683 -15.63 -23.88 -0.14
CA GLU A 683 -15.07 -23.20 1.03
C GLU A 683 -16.03 -22.15 1.61
N LYS A 684 -16.37 -22.29 2.90
CA LYS A 684 -17.26 -21.35 3.63
C LYS A 684 -18.63 -21.13 2.96
N ALA A 685 -19.10 -22.09 2.17
CA ALA A 685 -20.36 -22.04 1.42
C ALA A 685 -21.62 -22.03 2.30
N ALA A 686 -22.74 -21.63 1.70
CA ALA A 686 -24.08 -21.96 2.16
C ALA A 686 -24.84 -22.72 1.06
N VAL A 687 -25.22 -23.97 1.31
CA VAL A 687 -25.87 -24.85 0.32
C VAL A 687 -27.21 -25.32 0.84
N PHE A 688 -28.26 -25.24 0.02
CA PHE A 688 -29.62 -25.65 0.35
C PHE A 688 -30.13 -26.64 -0.71
N GLY A 689 -30.31 -27.92 -0.38
CA GLY A 689 -30.88 -28.94 -1.28
C GLY A 689 -32.34 -28.64 -1.62
N GLY A 690 -33.12 -28.29 -0.59
CA GLY A 690 -34.50 -27.84 -0.77
C GLY A 690 -35.49 -28.95 -0.50
N ALA A 691 -36.29 -29.34 -1.50
CA ALA A 691 -37.19 -30.47 -1.36
C ALA A 691 -36.89 -31.50 -2.45
N GLY A 692 -36.82 -32.77 -2.08
CA GLY A 692 -36.31 -33.80 -2.98
C GLY A 692 -35.38 -34.74 -2.22
N ASP A 693 -34.98 -35.82 -2.87
CA ASP A 693 -33.94 -36.70 -2.34
C ASP A 693 -32.61 -36.17 -2.90
N ASP A 694 -31.95 -35.28 -2.17
CA ASP A 694 -30.82 -34.49 -2.68
C ASP A 694 -29.46 -35.10 -2.32
N LEU A 695 -28.46 -34.91 -3.18
CA LEU A 695 -27.06 -35.25 -2.92
C LEU A 695 -26.26 -33.95 -2.80
N ILE A 696 -25.64 -33.70 -1.65
CA ILE A 696 -24.72 -32.58 -1.44
C ILE A 696 -23.32 -33.15 -1.16
N ASP A 697 -22.40 -33.01 -2.11
CA ASP A 697 -21.00 -33.43 -1.95
C ASP A 697 -20.09 -32.21 -1.74
N ASN A 698 -19.59 -32.07 -0.52
CA ASN A 698 -18.54 -31.12 -0.14
C ASN A 698 -17.29 -31.81 0.42
N SER A 699 -17.09 -33.09 0.10
CA SER A 699 -16.06 -33.93 0.73
C SER A 699 -14.62 -33.45 0.51
N THR A 700 -14.38 -32.61 -0.49
CA THR A 700 -13.05 -32.08 -0.84
C THR A 700 -12.71 -30.70 -0.27
N SER A 701 -13.64 -30.03 0.42
CA SER A 701 -13.48 -28.64 0.88
C SER A 701 -13.87 -28.48 2.36
N GLY A 702 -14.29 -27.28 2.85
CA GLY A 702 -14.54 -27.11 4.28
C GLY A 702 -15.08 -25.75 4.76
N GLY A 703 -15.45 -25.70 6.04
CA GLY A 703 -16.00 -24.51 6.70
C GLY A 703 -17.41 -24.11 6.28
N SER A 704 -18.11 -24.98 5.55
CA SER A 704 -19.38 -24.72 4.86
C SER A 704 -20.60 -25.05 5.72
N ARG A 705 -21.76 -24.50 5.32
CA ARG A 705 -23.07 -24.75 5.92
C ARG A 705 -23.96 -25.45 4.89
N LEU A 706 -24.27 -26.71 5.14
CA LEU A 706 -24.98 -27.59 4.21
C LEU A 706 -26.35 -27.94 4.79
N TYR A 707 -27.41 -27.73 4.03
CA TYR A 707 -28.79 -27.96 4.45
C TYR A 707 -29.49 -28.86 3.41
N GLY A 708 -29.79 -30.12 3.75
CA GLY A 708 -30.48 -31.06 2.87
C GLY A 708 -31.92 -30.60 2.59
N GLY A 709 -32.70 -30.39 3.66
CA GLY A 709 -34.06 -29.86 3.55
C GLY A 709 -35.12 -30.93 3.80
N SER A 710 -35.94 -31.29 2.82
CA SER A 710 -36.97 -32.32 2.99
C SER A 710 -36.89 -33.41 1.93
N GLY A 711 -36.88 -34.67 2.36
CA GLY A 711 -36.72 -35.86 1.51
C GLY A 711 -35.66 -36.78 2.12
N ALA A 712 -35.16 -37.75 1.34
CA ALA A 712 -34.08 -38.62 1.78
C ALA A 712 -32.76 -38.13 1.16
N ASN A 713 -32.00 -37.34 1.91
CA ASN A 713 -30.80 -36.65 1.41
C ASN A 713 -29.52 -37.41 1.74
N GLU A 714 -28.49 -37.24 0.92
CA GLU A 714 -27.13 -37.72 1.17
C GLU A 714 -26.18 -36.52 1.19
N ILE A 715 -25.50 -36.29 2.33
CA ILE A 715 -24.61 -35.15 2.53
C ILE A 715 -23.21 -35.64 2.89
N LEU A 716 -22.27 -35.44 1.97
CA LEU A 716 -20.85 -35.72 2.18
C LEU A 716 -20.15 -34.43 2.60
N VAL A 717 -19.55 -34.43 3.78
CA VAL A 717 -18.90 -33.25 4.37
C VAL A 717 -17.38 -33.32 4.25
N GLY A 718 -16.77 -32.14 4.20
CA GLY A 718 -15.33 -31.95 4.20
C GLY A 718 -14.76 -31.74 5.61
N THR A 719 -14.01 -30.65 5.82
CA THR A 719 -13.40 -30.30 7.13
C THR A 719 -14.07 -29.08 7.75
N GLY A 720 -14.46 -29.15 9.03
CA GLY A 720 -15.04 -28.00 9.74
C GLY A 720 -16.44 -27.59 9.29
N ASP A 721 -17.12 -28.44 8.53
CA ASP A 721 -18.46 -28.19 8.00
C ASP A 721 -19.55 -28.30 9.07
N ARG A 722 -20.68 -27.64 8.81
CA ARG A 722 -21.93 -27.83 9.53
C ARG A 722 -22.99 -28.34 8.57
N ALA A 723 -23.39 -29.59 8.71
CA ALA A 723 -24.43 -30.20 7.88
C ALA A 723 -25.72 -30.48 8.67
N ILE A 724 -26.85 -30.28 8.03
CA ILE A 724 -28.19 -30.54 8.55
C ILE A 724 -28.95 -31.35 7.50
N GLY A 725 -29.35 -32.59 7.83
CA GLY A 725 -30.17 -33.46 6.99
C GLY A 725 -31.54 -32.85 6.75
N GLY A 726 -32.34 -32.74 7.81
CA GLY A 726 -33.62 -32.03 7.80
C GLY A 726 -34.81 -32.94 8.12
N ASN A 727 -35.76 -33.03 7.21
CA ASN A 727 -36.96 -33.85 7.37
C ASN A 727 -36.94 -35.04 6.42
N GLY A 728 -36.87 -36.25 6.96
CA GLY A 728 -36.82 -37.50 6.19
C GLY A 728 -35.58 -38.30 6.55
N PRO A 729 -35.46 -39.56 6.08
CA PRO A 729 -34.30 -40.40 6.38
C PRO A 729 -33.07 -39.97 5.57
N ASP A 730 -32.08 -39.40 6.23
CA ASP A 730 -30.89 -38.82 5.61
C ASP A 730 -29.62 -39.66 5.84
N ILE A 731 -28.61 -39.46 4.99
CA ILE A 731 -27.26 -40.00 5.12
C ILE A 731 -26.29 -38.82 5.32
N LEU A 732 -25.52 -38.84 6.40
CA LEU A 732 -24.47 -37.85 6.67
C LEU A 732 -23.10 -38.55 6.76
N ASP A 733 -22.23 -38.29 5.78
CA ASP A 733 -20.94 -38.96 5.63
C ASP A 733 -19.77 -37.97 5.76
N SER A 734 -18.86 -38.23 6.71
CA SER A 734 -17.64 -37.45 6.92
C SER A 734 -16.36 -38.28 6.73
N VAL A 735 -16.46 -39.43 6.06
CA VAL A 735 -15.41 -40.45 5.98
C VAL A 735 -14.33 -40.05 4.97
N ALA A 736 -14.75 -39.46 3.85
CA ALA A 736 -13.85 -38.93 2.84
C ALA A 736 -13.25 -37.57 3.26
N GLY A 737 -14.02 -36.78 4.01
CA GLY A 737 -13.61 -35.47 4.53
C GLY A 737 -12.71 -35.52 5.77
N GLY A 738 -12.32 -34.34 6.25
CA GLY A 738 -11.56 -34.18 7.49
C GLY A 738 -12.44 -34.23 8.74
N GLY A 739 -11.91 -33.69 9.85
CA GLY A 739 -12.61 -33.64 11.14
C GLY A 739 -13.26 -32.30 11.45
N ASP A 740 -13.60 -32.08 12.72
CA ASP A 740 -14.20 -30.86 13.25
C ASP A 740 -15.59 -30.50 12.68
N ASN A 741 -16.27 -31.48 12.09
CA ASN A 741 -17.61 -31.29 11.55
C ASN A 741 -18.70 -31.32 12.63
N ARG A 742 -19.83 -30.67 12.35
CA ARG A 742 -21.05 -30.69 13.16
C ARG A 742 -22.24 -31.16 12.31
N LEU A 743 -22.72 -32.36 12.59
CA LEU A 743 -23.72 -33.05 11.77
C LEU A 743 -25.02 -33.23 12.55
N TYR A 744 -26.15 -32.92 11.92
CA TYR A 744 -27.47 -32.96 12.56
C TYR A 744 -28.47 -33.64 11.62
N GLY A 745 -29.08 -34.74 12.05
CA GLY A 745 -30.12 -35.45 11.28
C GLY A 745 -31.46 -34.71 11.35
N LEU A 746 -31.81 -34.31 12.58
CA LEU A 746 -33.04 -33.64 13.00
C LEU A 746 -34.25 -34.58 13.08
N SER A 747 -34.88 -34.94 11.97
CA SER A 747 -36.08 -35.79 12.03
C SER A 747 -36.08 -36.81 10.89
N GLY A 748 -36.21 -38.08 11.22
CA GLY A 748 -35.99 -39.14 10.24
C GLY A 748 -35.33 -40.33 10.91
N ASN A 749 -35.13 -41.40 10.14
CA ASN A 749 -34.25 -42.47 10.60
C ASN A 749 -32.95 -42.32 9.81
N ASP A 750 -31.95 -41.70 10.42
CA ASP A 750 -30.78 -41.18 9.73
C ASP A 750 -29.57 -42.10 9.91
N ASP A 751 -28.73 -42.16 8.88
CA ASP A 751 -27.47 -42.91 8.88
C ASP A 751 -26.28 -41.97 8.90
N PHE A 752 -25.46 -42.07 9.93
CA PHE A 752 -24.22 -41.32 10.05
C PHE A 752 -23.01 -42.22 9.80
N PHE A 753 -22.17 -41.84 8.83
CA PHE A 753 -20.88 -42.46 8.59
C PHE A 753 -19.78 -41.49 9.01
N LEU A 754 -19.23 -41.70 10.21
CA LEU A 754 -18.36 -40.72 10.85
C LEU A 754 -16.88 -41.13 10.77
N GLY A 755 -16.08 -40.20 10.28
CA GLY A 755 -14.62 -40.23 10.33
C GLY A 755 -14.10 -39.97 11.75
N ALA A 756 -13.18 -39.01 11.90
CA ALA A 756 -12.61 -38.66 13.21
C ALA A 756 -12.88 -37.21 13.60
N ASN A 757 -12.95 -36.95 14.91
CA ASN A 757 -13.07 -35.62 15.52
C ASN A 757 -14.36 -34.86 15.17
N ASN A 758 -15.50 -35.54 15.02
CA ASN A 758 -16.77 -34.91 14.67
C ASN A 758 -17.72 -34.81 15.88
N ARG A 759 -18.73 -33.94 15.74
CA ARG A 759 -19.90 -33.90 16.62
C ARG A 759 -21.14 -34.22 15.81
N ALA A 760 -21.92 -35.20 16.25
CA ALA A 760 -23.14 -35.62 15.56
C ALA A 760 -24.34 -35.68 16.50
N SER A 761 -25.52 -35.37 15.99
CA SER A 761 -26.80 -35.53 16.69
C SER A 761 -27.82 -36.13 15.74
N GLY A 762 -28.43 -37.25 16.15
CA GLY A 762 -29.49 -37.92 15.37
C GLY A 762 -30.76 -37.10 15.35
N GLY A 763 -31.47 -37.05 16.48
CA GLY A 763 -32.64 -36.19 16.65
C GLY A 763 -33.89 -36.99 16.99
N GLU A 764 -34.98 -36.78 16.24
CA GLU A 764 -36.20 -37.58 16.31
C GLU A 764 -36.14 -38.73 15.29
N GLY A 765 -36.44 -39.95 15.72
CA GLY A 765 -36.42 -41.17 14.90
C GLY A 765 -35.29 -42.14 15.24
N GLU A 766 -35.29 -43.33 14.62
CA GLU A 766 -34.37 -44.42 14.97
C GLU A 766 -33.07 -44.31 14.15
N ASP A 767 -32.06 -43.66 14.71
CA ASP A 767 -30.83 -43.29 14.01
C ASP A 767 -29.72 -44.32 14.14
N ARG A 768 -28.78 -44.34 13.19
CA ARG A 768 -27.66 -45.30 13.17
C ARG A 768 -26.32 -44.60 12.94
N PHE A 769 -25.38 -44.82 13.85
CA PHE A 769 -24.04 -44.23 13.80
C PHE A 769 -22.99 -45.30 13.52
N PHE A 770 -22.22 -45.14 12.45
CA PHE A 770 -21.15 -46.03 12.02
C PHE A 770 -19.80 -45.31 11.98
N PHE A 771 -18.71 -46.04 12.24
CA PHE A 771 -17.34 -45.52 12.28
C PHE A 771 -16.41 -46.28 11.32
N PRO A 772 -16.60 -46.17 10.00
CA PRO A 772 -15.78 -46.86 9.02
C PRO A 772 -14.32 -46.36 9.03
N ASN A 773 -13.42 -47.08 8.35
CA ASN A 773 -11.99 -46.75 8.24
C ASN A 773 -11.22 -46.54 9.56
N GLY A 774 -11.80 -47.00 10.68
CA GLY A 774 -11.24 -46.81 12.01
C GLY A 774 -11.40 -45.38 12.53
N GLY A 775 -12.48 -44.69 12.17
CA GLY A 775 -12.88 -43.40 12.75
C GLY A 775 -12.94 -43.43 14.29
N GLY A 776 -12.90 -42.25 14.92
CA GLY A 776 -12.79 -42.16 16.39
C GLY A 776 -12.74 -40.72 16.92
N ASN A 777 -12.80 -40.58 18.24
CA ASN A 777 -12.85 -39.27 18.92
C ASN A 777 -14.06 -38.41 18.50
N ASN A 778 -15.18 -39.05 18.18
CA ASN A 778 -16.43 -38.36 17.91
C ASN A 778 -17.25 -38.19 19.20
N VAL A 779 -18.05 -37.12 19.27
CA VAL A 779 -19.03 -36.89 20.35
C VAL A 779 -20.43 -36.94 19.75
N ILE A 780 -21.24 -37.90 20.17
CA ILE A 780 -22.52 -38.20 19.53
C ILE A 780 -23.66 -38.18 20.54
N THR A 781 -24.78 -37.61 20.10
CA THR A 781 -26.08 -37.62 20.76
C THR A 781 -27.04 -38.41 19.87
N GLY A 782 -27.67 -39.46 20.40
CA GLY A 782 -28.66 -40.24 19.65
C GLY A 782 -29.92 -39.43 19.44
N GLY A 783 -30.63 -39.18 20.53
CA GLY A 783 -32.00 -38.68 20.44
C GLY A 783 -32.91 -39.32 21.49
N GLY A 784 -34.22 -39.18 21.27
CA GLY A 784 -35.24 -39.69 22.19
C GLY A 784 -35.80 -41.07 21.82
N ASP A 785 -35.42 -41.63 20.68
CA ASP A 785 -35.98 -42.85 20.07
C ASP A 785 -34.93 -43.99 20.05
N ALA A 786 -35.21 -45.13 19.38
CA ALA A 786 -34.38 -46.34 19.52
C ALA A 786 -33.14 -46.32 18.60
N ASP A 787 -32.06 -45.72 19.10
CA ASP A 787 -30.85 -45.45 18.32
C ASP A 787 -29.83 -46.60 18.35
N GLN A 788 -28.99 -46.67 17.32
CA GLN A 788 -27.96 -47.70 17.18
C GLN A 788 -26.56 -47.10 17.05
N PHE A 789 -25.69 -47.45 17.98
CA PHE A 789 -24.31 -47.00 17.99
C PHE A 789 -23.36 -48.15 17.61
N TRP A 790 -22.98 -48.23 16.34
CA TRP A 790 -22.14 -49.30 15.80
C TRP A 790 -20.65 -49.05 16.05
N VAL A 791 -20.23 -49.21 17.31
CA VAL A 791 -18.88 -48.91 17.82
C VAL A 791 -17.75 -49.67 17.13
N ALA A 792 -18.05 -50.77 16.46
CA ALA A 792 -17.12 -51.46 15.57
C ALA A 792 -17.87 -52.19 14.45
N SER A 793 -17.46 -51.99 13.20
CA SER A 793 -18.04 -52.61 12.02
C SER A 793 -16.93 -52.98 11.05
N ALA A 794 -16.60 -54.26 10.95
CA ALA A 794 -15.46 -54.83 10.19
C ALA A 794 -14.04 -54.35 10.61
N ILE A 795 -13.93 -53.20 11.28
CA ILE A 795 -12.71 -52.59 11.78
C ILE A 795 -12.93 -52.02 13.18
N LEU A 796 -11.89 -52.05 14.02
CA LEU A 796 -11.89 -51.37 15.32
C LEU A 796 -11.57 -49.87 15.15
N PRO A 797 -12.16 -48.98 15.96
CA PRO A 797 -11.86 -47.55 15.91
C PRO A 797 -10.42 -47.26 16.36
N LYS A 798 -9.80 -46.22 15.79
CA LYS A 798 -8.45 -45.77 16.18
C LYS A 798 -8.44 -45.00 17.51
N ALA A 799 -9.58 -44.42 17.89
CA ALA A 799 -9.80 -43.72 19.15
C ALA A 799 -11.24 -43.94 19.63
N SER A 800 -11.46 -43.97 20.94
CA SER A 800 -12.81 -44.15 21.51
C SER A 800 -13.76 -43.03 21.09
N ASN A 801 -15.01 -43.38 20.81
CA ASN A 801 -16.10 -42.40 20.64
C ASN A 801 -16.79 -42.15 21.99
N ILE A 802 -17.53 -41.03 22.10
CA ILE A 802 -18.28 -40.63 23.29
C ILE A 802 -19.75 -40.50 22.92
N PHE A 803 -20.63 -41.19 23.64
CA PHE A 803 -22.08 -41.10 23.48
C PHE A 803 -22.70 -40.41 24.69
N THR A 804 -23.51 -39.39 24.46
CA THR A 804 -23.92 -38.44 25.50
C THR A 804 -25.23 -38.79 26.21
N ASP A 805 -26.06 -39.64 25.63
CA ASP A 805 -27.47 -39.84 26.03
C ASP A 805 -27.99 -41.27 25.81
N PHE A 806 -27.09 -42.26 25.75
CA PHE A 806 -27.47 -43.67 25.59
C PHE A 806 -28.52 -44.11 26.61
N THR A 807 -29.65 -44.61 26.14
CA THR A 807 -30.80 -45.05 26.93
C THR A 807 -30.93 -46.57 26.93
N MET A 808 -30.58 -47.19 28.06
CA MET A 808 -30.68 -48.65 28.25
C MET A 808 -32.10 -49.18 28.01
N GLY A 809 -32.19 -50.35 27.36
CA GLY A 809 -33.46 -50.98 27.01
C GLY A 809 -34.23 -50.31 25.86
N GLN A 810 -33.65 -49.27 25.26
CA GLN A 810 -34.17 -48.57 24.08
C GLN A 810 -33.11 -48.58 22.98
N ASP A 811 -31.93 -48.03 23.25
CA ASP A 811 -30.82 -47.97 22.32
C ASP A 811 -30.00 -49.26 22.34
N VAL A 812 -29.21 -49.48 21.29
CA VAL A 812 -28.30 -50.63 21.20
C VAL A 812 -26.90 -50.26 20.74
N ILE A 813 -25.93 -51.02 21.22
CA ILE A 813 -24.52 -50.91 20.85
C ILE A 813 -24.18 -52.03 19.88
N GLY A 814 -23.91 -51.66 18.64
CA GLY A 814 -23.62 -52.59 17.55
C GLY A 814 -22.13 -52.93 17.44
N ILE A 815 -21.83 -54.21 17.35
CA ILE A 815 -20.49 -54.72 16.99
C ILE A 815 -20.67 -55.80 15.93
N ALA A 816 -20.16 -55.57 14.74
CA ALA A 816 -20.28 -56.54 13.64
C ALA A 816 -18.96 -56.81 12.92
N GLY A 817 -18.74 -58.07 12.54
CA GLY A 817 -17.67 -58.45 11.63
C GLY A 817 -16.25 -58.28 12.18
N ILE A 818 -16.05 -58.36 13.50
CA ILE A 818 -14.73 -58.33 14.14
C ILE A 818 -14.32 -59.74 14.56
N ASP A 819 -13.22 -60.24 13.97
CA ASP A 819 -12.64 -61.51 14.38
C ASP A 819 -12.24 -61.48 15.87
N GLY A 820 -12.83 -62.37 16.66
CA GLY A 820 -12.58 -62.46 18.11
C GLY A 820 -13.62 -61.76 18.99
N ILE A 821 -14.67 -61.18 18.41
CA ILE A 821 -15.85 -60.70 19.13
C ILE A 821 -17.08 -61.39 18.56
N THR A 822 -17.59 -62.39 19.26
CA THR A 822 -18.71 -63.24 18.82
C THR A 822 -19.85 -63.30 19.83
N GLU A 823 -19.59 -62.93 21.09
CA GLU A 823 -20.58 -62.89 22.16
C GLU A 823 -20.28 -61.77 23.16
N PHE A 824 -21.26 -61.41 23.99
CA PHE A 824 -21.14 -60.32 24.97
C PHE A 824 -19.98 -60.51 25.94
N SER A 825 -19.63 -61.76 26.28
CA SER A 825 -18.49 -62.07 27.16
C SER A 825 -17.12 -61.79 26.54
N ASP A 826 -17.04 -61.50 25.25
CA ASP A 826 -15.79 -61.07 24.58
C ASP A 826 -15.48 -59.58 24.85
N LEU A 827 -16.41 -58.84 25.45
CA LEU A 827 -16.27 -57.43 25.81
C LEU A 827 -15.78 -57.25 27.25
N SER A 828 -15.01 -56.19 27.48
CA SER A 828 -14.66 -55.68 28.79
C SER A 828 -15.42 -54.38 29.04
N ILE A 829 -16.34 -54.42 30.00
CA ILE A 829 -17.16 -53.28 30.41
C ILE A 829 -16.69 -52.78 31.78
N GLY A 830 -16.43 -51.48 31.89
CA GLY A 830 -16.01 -50.82 33.14
C GLY A 830 -16.68 -49.47 33.35
N GLY A 831 -16.22 -48.71 34.35
CA GLY A 831 -16.72 -47.36 34.65
C GLY A 831 -17.83 -47.30 35.71
N GLU A 832 -17.65 -46.46 36.73
CA GLU A 832 -18.64 -46.27 37.82
C GLU A 832 -19.75 -45.27 37.47
N THR A 833 -19.43 -44.25 36.67
CA THR A 833 -20.37 -43.19 36.27
C THR A 833 -20.61 -43.20 34.76
N ASP A 834 -19.52 -43.28 34.00
CA ASP A 834 -19.56 -43.38 32.54
C ASP A 834 -19.01 -44.74 32.12
N ALA A 835 -19.79 -45.53 31.39
CA ALA A 835 -19.41 -46.88 30.99
C ALA A 835 -18.30 -46.82 29.95
N THR A 836 -17.27 -47.65 30.12
CA THR A 836 -16.20 -47.83 29.13
C THR A 836 -16.32 -49.22 28.51
N ILE A 837 -16.39 -49.26 27.17
CA ILE A 837 -16.54 -50.49 26.40
C ILE A 837 -15.24 -50.75 25.68
N SER A 838 -14.62 -51.90 25.93
CA SER A 838 -13.34 -52.28 25.31
C SER A 838 -13.39 -53.71 24.82
N ALA A 839 -12.67 -53.99 23.74
CA ALA A 839 -12.46 -55.34 23.23
C ALA A 839 -11.06 -55.44 22.62
N LEU A 840 -10.43 -56.62 22.70
CA LEU A 840 -9.12 -56.88 22.09
C LEU A 840 -8.01 -55.85 22.46
N GLY A 841 -8.12 -55.23 23.64
CA GLY A 841 -7.17 -54.21 24.12
C GLY A 841 -7.41 -52.78 23.61
N VAL A 842 -8.49 -52.54 22.85
CA VAL A 842 -8.89 -51.23 22.34
C VAL A 842 -10.17 -50.77 23.05
N GLN A 843 -10.20 -49.51 23.47
CA GLN A 843 -11.43 -48.88 23.96
C GLN A 843 -12.26 -48.39 22.78
N LEU A 844 -13.48 -48.92 22.65
CA LEU A 844 -14.38 -48.68 21.53
C LEU A 844 -15.23 -47.43 21.76
N ALA A 845 -15.79 -47.30 22.97
CA ALA A 845 -16.69 -46.21 23.33
C ALA A 845 -16.70 -45.89 24.82
N THR A 846 -17.17 -44.69 25.13
CA THR A 846 -17.56 -44.23 26.46
C THR A 846 -19.02 -43.77 26.42
N LEU A 847 -19.87 -44.25 27.34
CA LEU A 847 -21.25 -43.81 27.50
C LEU A 847 -21.35 -42.87 28.71
N LEU A 848 -21.71 -41.62 28.50
CA LEU A 848 -21.83 -40.66 29.59
C LEU A 848 -23.09 -40.92 30.42
N GLY A 849 -22.94 -40.89 31.75
CA GLY A 849 -24.06 -41.03 32.69
C GLY A 849 -24.66 -42.44 32.82
N VAL A 850 -24.08 -43.44 32.14
CA VAL A 850 -24.51 -44.84 32.21
C VAL A 850 -23.45 -45.65 32.97
N PRO A 851 -23.73 -46.16 34.17
CA PRO A 851 -22.79 -47.03 34.89
C PRO A 851 -22.54 -48.34 34.14
N GLY A 852 -21.27 -48.74 33.96
CA GLY A 852 -20.94 -49.96 33.21
C GLY A 852 -21.47 -51.25 33.83
N ALA A 853 -21.74 -51.25 35.14
CA ALA A 853 -22.34 -52.39 35.85
C ALA A 853 -23.82 -52.64 35.50
N ASP A 854 -24.50 -51.66 34.90
CA ASP A 854 -25.92 -51.73 34.55
C ASP A 854 -26.14 -52.29 33.14
N LEU A 855 -25.10 -52.28 32.30
CA LEU A 855 -25.16 -52.81 30.93
C LEU A 855 -25.21 -54.35 30.91
N THR A 856 -26.04 -54.89 30.02
CA THR A 856 -26.27 -56.32 29.84
C THR A 856 -26.18 -56.73 28.38
N ALA A 857 -26.20 -58.04 28.10
CA ALA A 857 -26.17 -58.55 26.74
C ALA A 857 -27.35 -58.08 25.86
N THR A 858 -28.45 -57.57 26.43
CA THR A 858 -29.59 -57.06 25.63
C THR A 858 -29.36 -55.64 25.10
N ASP A 859 -28.39 -54.91 25.65
CA ASP A 859 -28.01 -53.56 25.22
C ASP A 859 -27.03 -53.61 24.03
N PHE A 860 -26.69 -54.81 23.56
CA PHE A 860 -25.70 -55.05 22.50
C PHE A 860 -26.29 -55.89 21.37
N VAL A 861 -25.88 -55.55 20.15
CA VAL A 861 -26.09 -56.38 18.95
C VAL A 861 -24.71 -56.83 18.46
N ILE A 862 -24.41 -58.13 18.62
CA ILE A 862 -23.14 -58.73 18.18
C ILE A 862 -23.43 -59.68 17.02
N ALA A 863 -22.86 -59.38 15.84
CA ALA A 863 -23.21 -60.04 14.58
C ALA A 863 -22.00 -60.49 13.74
#